data_AF-A0A8T0D2K5-F1
#
_entry.id   AF-A0A8T0D2K5-F1
#
_cell.length_a   1.000
_cell.length_b   1.000
_cell.length_c   1.000
_cell.angle_alpha   90.00
_cell.angle_beta   90.00
_cell.angle_gamma   90.00
#
_symmetry.space_group_name_H-M   'P 1'
#
loop_
_entity.id
_entity.type
_entity.pdbx_description
1 polymer ?
#
loop_
_entity_poly.entity_id
_entity_poly.type
_entity_poly.pdbx_seq_one_letter_code
_entity_poly.pdbx_strand_id
1 'polypeptide(L)'
;MDCNEVKAYKRSQIFESLENGCDVRYLREFCITTFGLMDNEIRRRVWPIITGVESKSEVCYSEDVLTTHHSYHQVELDVNRLDSLLPPDLDSAEKDEIRAVMMRLTVSLLLDNPHLHYYQGFHDICYIFLSVLGENEARSVLNKILPQRFSLFMEASMDSTVDYMQLIFALLGYLRPTLTENLEQVGLGPHFALAWIVTWFAHVLQEMDDVRRLFDLFLATDPLMLIYLSVAIIIRSDEEVQSTTADFGMLHHTLLRLPKKHPVEELVRNSVRLYSTVPPDLLLTLGKQRQALSDSKNVRHKKQMTSGHRSNVKWYFGAIFIAALAYVVYWWRITFKEASGVAYVILFNQMRLLLFSLWIWNCLHCITFSASQSGPSSPTGPSGSTFSTACTWPGYQLAAFADLNADRQMDVVLVSADGTQLYASVAPSSQSTFALAQRSISRTLPNPSLLLSPGLNEPIRSVAAADFNGDSVVDLLILTSSNGPYTAFIAYGETGSKRGSFALDKSKPVGTFTSQPLVCDLNSDAIADLYGETSATQHMIIYGGNVSSIVNVPYNGPKWSSLGYSAFGDVDGDTIPDVLILVEQGGQPKLQLIRRDVSSIPGLPDLSKAELIDLPRQLEAATKPTLGLFSLGDYDSDGKIELLLPACTTSGCRDGSHIFMYDFELTEWTSIDIIWEPKGAHPSYSWSLAETPVTTGLTVSSVVGPTVGDFDLDGRPDVGVGLAYWSGSSSPTGSVPAVLLNEGVQSSTDRLQFRAFLLSGASLPEGNAHVRQLAFFDHREKASHWFGTLDIFVMSLNEALDKPTVSLFLQQLVNDFYFIKVTVLNGLCSGPQKCPDNRFPYGLPVPGLSSSFITEGASGAKHVGAGLIGVQSCCSALQLPSIVFGLGPFANYVDRLNVAIPPVSRKSRLFAIPALVPNSEVFVNPYPHDNPNGWTARLFLQPLYNMKVLYIAITLICVCVVLIAIITILHCLELREDRLEKQREAQRFHFDAM
;
A
#
# COMPACT_ATOMS: atom_id res chain seq x y z
N MET A 1 51.12 24.10 -1.98
CA MET A 1 51.29 22.96 -2.90
C MET A 1 49.93 22.66 -3.47
N ASP A 2 49.86 22.54 -4.79
CA ASP A 2 48.68 22.06 -5.50
C ASP A 2 48.36 20.61 -5.06
N CYS A 3 47.10 20.20 -5.09
CA CYS A 3 46.66 18.84 -4.71
C CYS A 3 47.44 17.75 -5.48
N ASN A 4 47.74 18.03 -6.76
CA ASN A 4 48.50 17.13 -7.62
C ASN A 4 49.99 17.04 -7.21
N GLU A 5 50.59 18.13 -6.74
CA GLU A 5 51.98 18.13 -6.25
C GLU A 5 52.11 17.29 -4.97
N VAL A 6 51.13 17.39 -4.06
CA VAL A 6 51.11 16.59 -2.82
C VAL A 6 50.98 15.09 -3.12
N LYS A 7 50.08 14.72 -4.05
CA LYS A 7 49.92 13.33 -4.48
C LYS A 7 51.18 12.80 -5.17
N ALA A 8 51.79 13.58 -6.05
CA ALA A 8 53.03 13.19 -6.73
C ALA A 8 54.19 12.99 -5.75
N TYR A 9 54.36 13.90 -4.78
CA TYR A 9 55.38 13.78 -3.73
C TYR A 9 55.15 12.54 -2.86
N LYS A 10 53.92 12.31 -2.39
CA LYS A 10 53.57 11.12 -1.59
C LYS A 10 53.82 9.83 -2.36
N ARG A 11 53.48 9.81 -3.66
CA ARG A 11 53.72 8.67 -4.55
C ARG A 11 55.21 8.33 -4.63
N SER A 12 56.07 9.33 -4.83
CA SER A 12 57.53 9.13 -4.83
C SER A 12 58.04 8.54 -3.50
N GLN A 13 57.56 9.04 -2.36
CA GLN A 13 57.96 8.52 -1.05
C GLN A 13 57.54 7.05 -0.83
N ILE A 14 56.35 6.66 -1.30
CA ILE A 14 55.89 5.27 -1.19
C ILE A 14 56.77 4.34 -2.04
N PHE A 15 57.10 4.72 -3.29
CA PHE A 15 57.97 3.91 -4.14
C PHE A 15 59.40 3.79 -3.59
N GLU A 16 59.98 4.89 -3.12
CA GLU A 16 61.30 4.88 -2.46
C GLU A 16 61.30 3.97 -1.23
N SER A 17 60.22 4.00 -0.45
CA SER A 17 60.06 3.12 0.72
C SER A 17 59.98 1.64 0.31
N LEU A 18 59.25 1.31 -0.77
CA LEU A 18 59.14 -0.05 -1.30
C LEU A 18 60.47 -0.58 -1.84
N GLU A 19 61.29 0.25 -2.48
CA GLU A 19 62.60 -0.14 -3.06
C GLU A 19 63.68 -0.37 -1.99
N ASN A 20 63.63 0.36 -0.88
CA ASN A 20 64.63 0.32 0.18
C ASN A 20 64.41 -0.78 1.26
N GLY A 21 63.43 -1.67 1.08
CA GLY A 21 63.12 -2.76 2.03
C GLY A 21 62.33 -2.29 3.26
N CYS A 22 61.10 -1.83 3.02
CA CYS A 22 60.27 -1.05 3.95
C CYS A 22 59.89 -1.72 5.29
N ASP A 23 59.88 -0.93 6.37
CA ASP A 23 59.11 -1.23 7.59
C ASP A 23 57.61 -1.04 7.31
N VAL A 24 56.81 -2.08 7.58
CA VAL A 24 55.35 -2.13 7.41
C VAL A 24 54.65 -0.97 8.14
N ARG A 25 55.25 -0.43 9.22
CA ARG A 25 54.70 0.71 9.96
C ARG A 25 54.53 1.96 9.10
N TYR A 26 55.54 2.32 8.31
CA TYR A 26 55.45 3.50 7.43
C TYR A 26 54.42 3.31 6.31
N LEU A 27 54.29 2.09 5.77
CA LEU A 27 53.24 1.79 4.79
C LEU A 27 51.84 1.94 5.37
N ARG A 28 51.63 1.51 6.62
CA ARG A 28 50.36 1.73 7.32
C ARG A 28 50.08 3.21 7.57
N GLU A 29 51.08 4.02 7.90
CA GLU A 29 50.92 5.47 8.03
C GLU A 29 50.52 6.13 6.70
N PHE A 30 51.07 5.69 5.56
CA PHE A 30 50.66 6.20 4.26
C PHE A 30 49.19 5.88 3.92
N CYS A 31 48.68 4.73 4.34
CA CYS A 31 47.26 4.38 4.21
C CYS A 31 46.32 5.27 5.05
N ILE A 32 46.77 5.71 6.22
CA ILE A 32 45.96 6.53 7.15
C ILE A 32 45.96 8.00 6.72
N THR A 33 47.12 8.53 6.35
CA THR A 33 47.31 9.94 5.96
C THR A 33 46.51 10.32 4.70
N THR A 34 46.23 11.61 4.53
CA THR A 34 45.39 12.17 3.45
C THR A 34 45.69 11.55 2.08
N PHE A 35 44.64 11.25 1.32
CA PHE A 35 44.66 10.57 0.00
C PHE A 35 45.02 9.07 0.00
N GLY A 36 45.40 8.48 1.14
CA GLY A 36 45.69 7.04 1.21
C GLY A 36 46.77 6.61 0.21
N LEU A 37 46.55 5.48 -0.47
CA LEU A 37 47.49 4.94 -1.47
C LEU A 37 47.26 5.47 -2.89
N MET A 38 46.23 6.29 -3.11
CA MET A 38 45.90 7.03 -4.33
C MET A 38 45.50 6.18 -5.56
N ASP A 39 46.22 5.12 -5.90
CA ASP A 39 45.98 4.33 -7.11
C ASP A 39 46.25 2.83 -6.94
N ASN A 40 45.73 2.04 -7.88
CA ASN A 40 45.76 0.58 -7.81
C ASN A 40 47.15 -0.01 -8.05
N GLU A 41 48.06 0.73 -8.71
CA GLU A 41 49.43 0.26 -8.89
C GLU A 41 50.16 0.16 -7.56
N ILE A 42 49.99 1.17 -6.70
CA ILE A 42 50.54 1.18 -5.35
C ILE A 42 49.82 0.13 -4.49
N ARG A 43 48.48 0.07 -4.52
CA ARG A 43 47.70 -0.89 -3.72
C ARG A 43 48.09 -2.34 -3.99
N ARG A 44 48.35 -2.70 -5.26
CA ARG A 44 48.85 -4.03 -5.64
C ARG A 44 50.12 -4.45 -4.92
N ARG A 45 51.02 -3.50 -4.65
CA ARG A 45 52.27 -3.78 -3.92
C ARG A 45 52.07 -3.70 -2.41
N VAL A 46 51.27 -2.75 -1.93
CA VAL A 46 51.18 -2.43 -0.50
C VAL A 46 50.19 -3.32 0.25
N TRP A 47 49.00 -3.61 -0.31
CA TRP A 47 47.95 -4.40 0.39
C TRP A 47 48.44 -5.79 0.81
N PRO A 48 49.18 -6.56 -0.03
CA PRO A 48 49.73 -7.86 0.40
C PRO A 48 50.78 -7.73 1.52
N ILE A 49 51.59 -6.66 1.50
CA ILE A 49 52.65 -6.43 2.49
C ILE A 49 52.05 -6.09 3.86
N ILE A 50 51.08 -5.17 3.91
CA ILE A 50 50.49 -4.72 5.20
C ILE A 50 49.60 -5.78 5.86
N THR A 51 49.10 -6.74 5.07
CA THR A 51 48.30 -7.89 5.53
C THR A 51 49.17 -9.10 5.89
N GLY A 52 50.46 -9.10 5.52
CA GLY A 52 51.44 -10.12 5.90
C GLY A 52 51.32 -11.42 5.10
N VAL A 53 51.11 -11.32 3.79
CA VAL A 53 51.09 -12.46 2.86
C VAL A 53 52.51 -12.73 2.36
N GLU A 54 53.10 -13.86 2.74
CA GLU A 54 54.51 -14.21 2.43
C GLU A 54 54.67 -15.20 1.26
N SER A 55 53.59 -15.80 0.75
CA SER A 55 53.63 -16.84 -0.29
C SER A 55 52.42 -16.79 -1.22
N LYS A 56 52.67 -16.98 -2.52
CA LYS A 56 51.63 -17.16 -3.56
C LYS A 56 51.27 -18.64 -3.60
N SER A 57 50.12 -19.02 -3.06
CA SER A 57 49.63 -20.40 -3.18
C SER A 57 48.64 -20.48 -4.35
N GLU A 58 49.04 -21.16 -5.42
CA GLU A 58 48.17 -21.47 -6.57
C GLU A 58 47.32 -22.69 -6.25
N VAL A 59 46.33 -22.53 -5.36
CA VAL A 59 45.31 -23.57 -5.15
C VAL A 59 44.14 -23.24 -6.06
N CYS A 60 43.84 -24.10 -7.02
CA CYS A 60 42.68 -23.98 -7.91
C CYS A 60 41.75 -25.18 -7.68
N TYR A 61 40.49 -24.92 -7.35
CA TYR A 61 39.46 -25.94 -7.24
C TYR A 61 38.82 -26.17 -8.61
N SER A 62 38.51 -27.42 -8.95
CA SER A 62 37.70 -27.72 -10.14
C SER A 62 36.25 -27.27 -9.93
N GLU A 63 35.55 -26.94 -11.01
CA GLU A 63 34.15 -26.50 -10.99
C GLU A 63 33.23 -27.50 -10.26
N ASP A 64 33.48 -28.81 -10.46
CA ASP A 64 32.74 -29.89 -9.78
C ASP A 64 32.87 -29.83 -8.25
N VAL A 65 33.96 -29.29 -7.71
CA VAL A 65 34.15 -29.16 -6.26
C VAL A 65 33.43 -27.89 -5.75
N LEU A 66 33.50 -26.80 -6.51
CA LEU A 66 32.85 -25.54 -6.14
C LEU A 66 31.32 -25.72 -6.01
N THR A 67 30.70 -26.40 -6.97
CA THR A 67 29.25 -26.67 -6.99
C THR A 67 28.74 -27.51 -5.81
N THR A 68 29.61 -28.24 -5.11
CA THR A 68 29.22 -29.01 -3.92
C THR A 68 29.03 -28.17 -2.66
N HIS A 69 29.52 -26.93 -2.65
CA HIS A 69 29.42 -26.07 -1.48
C HIS A 69 27.97 -25.61 -1.25
N HIS A 70 27.47 -25.72 -0.01
CA HIS A 70 26.08 -25.40 0.33
C HIS A 70 25.65 -23.97 0.00
N SER A 71 26.58 -23.00 0.02
CA SER A 71 26.31 -21.61 -0.34
C SER A 71 26.48 -21.29 -1.83
N TYR A 72 26.85 -22.26 -2.69
CA TYR A 72 27.17 -22.02 -4.10
C TYR A 72 26.05 -21.26 -4.81
N HIS A 73 24.81 -21.76 -4.73
CA HIS A 73 23.68 -21.11 -5.39
C HIS A 73 23.36 -19.71 -4.83
N GLN A 74 23.58 -19.47 -3.53
CA GLN A 74 23.40 -18.15 -2.95
C GLN A 74 24.45 -17.16 -3.46
N VAL A 75 25.70 -17.60 -3.60
CA VAL A 75 26.78 -16.79 -4.19
C VAL A 75 26.49 -16.50 -5.66
N GLU A 76 25.96 -17.46 -6.42
CA GLU A 76 25.57 -17.28 -7.83
C GLU A 76 24.56 -16.14 -7.99
N LEU A 77 23.48 -16.17 -7.21
CA LEU A 77 22.43 -15.15 -7.24
C LEU A 77 22.98 -13.76 -6.93
N ASP A 78 23.92 -13.67 -6.01
CA ASP A 78 24.52 -12.41 -5.57
C ASP A 78 25.54 -11.86 -6.59
N VAL A 79 26.39 -12.72 -7.15
CA VAL A 79 27.35 -12.34 -8.21
C VAL A 79 26.62 -11.88 -9.48
N ASN A 80 25.46 -12.44 -9.78
CA ASN A 80 24.63 -11.98 -10.90
C ASN A 80 24.04 -10.57 -10.69
N ARG A 81 24.02 -10.06 -9.44
CA ARG A 81 23.53 -8.70 -9.10
C ARG A 81 24.66 -7.65 -9.06
N LEU A 82 25.89 -8.05 -9.38
CA LEU A 82 27.09 -7.21 -9.28
C LEU A 82 27.14 -6.08 -10.33
N ASP A 83 26.18 -6.03 -11.25
CA ASP A 83 26.10 -5.07 -12.37
C ASP A 83 26.20 -3.60 -11.94
N SER A 84 25.75 -3.29 -10.73
CA SER A 84 25.83 -1.92 -10.17
C SER A 84 27.24 -1.49 -9.77
N LEU A 85 28.18 -2.42 -9.56
CA LEU A 85 29.58 -2.18 -9.20
C LEU A 85 30.53 -2.32 -10.38
N LEU A 86 30.09 -2.94 -11.48
CA LEU A 86 30.89 -3.10 -12.69
C LEU A 86 30.97 -1.77 -13.45
N PRO A 87 32.13 -1.44 -14.05
CA PRO A 87 32.24 -0.29 -14.94
C PRO A 87 31.17 -0.33 -16.06
N PRO A 88 30.50 0.81 -16.34
CA PRO A 88 29.37 0.85 -17.27
C PRO A 88 29.77 0.52 -18.72
N ASP A 89 31.04 0.71 -19.07
CA ASP A 89 31.58 0.59 -20.42
C ASP A 89 31.96 -0.85 -20.83
N LEU A 90 31.83 -1.84 -19.93
CA LEU A 90 32.17 -3.24 -20.21
C LEU A 90 31.12 -3.92 -21.10
N ASP A 91 31.58 -4.75 -22.03
CA ASP A 91 30.70 -5.57 -22.85
C ASP A 91 30.11 -6.76 -22.06
N SER A 92 29.12 -7.45 -22.62
CA SER A 92 28.46 -8.57 -21.92
C SER A 92 29.40 -9.74 -21.65
N ALA A 93 30.38 -9.99 -22.52
CA ALA A 93 31.31 -11.12 -22.40
C ALA A 93 32.34 -10.87 -21.29
N GLU A 94 32.84 -9.64 -21.19
CA GLU A 94 33.74 -9.20 -20.11
C GLU A 94 33.04 -9.25 -18.75
N LYS A 95 31.76 -8.86 -18.69
CA LYS A 95 30.94 -8.98 -17.46
C LYS A 95 30.78 -10.44 -17.04
N ASP A 96 30.51 -11.33 -17.98
CA ASP A 96 30.40 -12.77 -17.72
C ASP A 96 31.73 -13.38 -17.25
N GLU A 97 32.86 -12.94 -17.80
CA GLU A 97 34.19 -13.36 -17.34
C GLU A 97 34.45 -12.92 -15.90
N ILE A 98 34.14 -11.68 -15.56
CA ILE A 98 34.28 -11.16 -14.18
C ILE A 98 33.37 -11.93 -13.23
N ARG A 99 32.12 -12.21 -13.60
CA ARG A 99 31.19 -13.01 -12.78
C ARG A 99 31.73 -14.41 -12.54
N ALA A 100 32.26 -15.07 -13.57
CA ALA A 100 32.86 -16.39 -13.44
C ALA A 100 34.07 -16.39 -12.48
N VAL A 101 34.95 -15.38 -12.59
CA VAL A 101 36.10 -15.21 -11.67
C VAL A 101 35.63 -14.94 -10.24
N MET A 102 34.63 -14.07 -10.06
CA MET A 102 34.04 -13.74 -8.76
C MET A 102 33.41 -14.95 -8.07
N MET A 103 32.72 -15.78 -8.84
CA MET A 103 32.10 -17.01 -8.37
C MET A 103 33.16 -17.97 -7.84
N ARG A 104 34.19 -18.24 -8.65
CA ARG A 104 35.31 -19.10 -8.25
C ARG A 104 36.02 -18.56 -7.02
N LEU A 105 36.36 -17.27 -7.00
CA LEU A 105 37.05 -16.63 -5.88
C LEU A 105 36.25 -16.78 -4.57
N THR A 106 34.97 -16.41 -4.59
CA THR A 106 34.14 -16.34 -3.39
C THR A 106 33.89 -17.73 -2.80
N VAL A 107 33.51 -18.70 -3.64
CA VAL A 107 33.27 -20.09 -3.18
C VAL A 107 34.58 -20.74 -2.72
N SER A 108 35.69 -20.48 -3.40
CA SER A 108 37.00 -20.97 -2.98
C SER A 108 37.42 -20.49 -1.58
N LEU A 109 37.12 -19.23 -1.24
CA LEU A 109 37.39 -18.68 0.09
C LEU A 109 36.56 -19.37 1.19
N LEU A 110 35.32 -19.76 0.88
CA LEU A 110 34.48 -20.50 1.82
C LEU A 110 34.97 -21.94 2.02
N LEU A 111 35.46 -22.58 0.95
CA LEU A 111 36.09 -23.90 1.03
C LEU A 111 37.40 -23.88 1.82
N ASP A 112 38.20 -22.83 1.65
CA ASP A 112 39.44 -22.62 2.42
C ASP A 112 39.15 -22.37 3.92
N ASN A 113 37.95 -21.87 4.25
CA ASN A 113 37.56 -21.49 5.61
C ASN A 113 36.18 -22.10 5.99
N PRO A 114 36.09 -23.42 6.22
CA PRO A 114 34.81 -24.14 6.41
C PRO A 114 34.05 -23.74 7.69
N HIS A 115 34.68 -23.01 8.60
CA HIS A 115 34.06 -22.48 9.83
C HIS A 115 33.34 -21.14 9.61
N LEU A 116 33.50 -20.52 8.44
CA LEU A 116 32.87 -19.25 8.10
C LEU A 116 31.61 -19.48 7.27
N HIS A 117 30.55 -18.74 7.58
CA HIS A 117 29.28 -18.77 6.88
C HIS A 117 29.17 -17.59 5.93
N TYR A 118 28.71 -17.83 4.71
CA TYR A 118 28.47 -16.78 3.73
C TYR A 118 27.30 -15.88 4.19
N TYR A 119 27.47 -14.56 4.03
CA TYR A 119 26.39 -13.57 4.19
C TYR A 119 26.26 -12.73 2.92
N GLN A 120 25.03 -12.27 2.65
CA GLN A 120 24.74 -11.45 1.48
C GLN A 120 25.42 -10.07 1.61
N GLY A 121 26.20 -9.71 0.60
CA GLY A 121 27.07 -8.52 0.57
C GLY A 121 28.56 -8.81 0.74
N PHE A 122 28.95 -10.04 1.10
CA PHE A 122 30.36 -10.44 1.15
C PHE A 122 31.02 -10.43 -0.24
N HIS A 123 30.27 -10.73 -1.30
CA HIS A 123 30.75 -10.65 -2.69
C HIS A 123 31.23 -9.24 -3.07
N ASP A 124 30.64 -8.17 -2.52
CA ASP A 124 31.10 -6.80 -2.77
C ASP A 124 32.53 -6.60 -2.25
N ILE A 125 32.85 -7.15 -1.08
CA ILE A 125 34.21 -7.15 -0.51
C ILE A 125 35.16 -7.89 -1.45
N CYS A 126 34.80 -9.10 -1.85
CA CYS A 126 35.60 -9.92 -2.77
C CYS A 126 35.90 -9.16 -4.08
N TYR A 127 34.92 -8.44 -4.62
CA TYR A 127 35.07 -7.67 -5.84
C TYR A 127 36.06 -6.52 -5.69
N ILE A 128 36.07 -5.80 -4.56
CA ILE A 128 37.06 -4.74 -4.33
C ILE A 128 38.48 -5.29 -4.40
N PHE A 129 38.75 -6.42 -3.73
CA PHE A 129 40.07 -7.06 -3.78
C PHE A 129 40.39 -7.61 -5.18
N LEU A 130 39.43 -8.23 -5.85
CA LEU A 130 39.60 -8.72 -7.22
C LEU A 130 39.98 -7.58 -8.18
N SER A 131 39.26 -6.44 -8.10
CA SER A 131 39.45 -5.29 -8.97
C SER A 131 40.82 -4.63 -8.84
N VAL A 132 41.52 -4.86 -7.72
CA VAL A 132 42.85 -4.30 -7.44
C VAL A 132 43.95 -5.33 -7.67
N LEU A 133 43.82 -6.52 -7.09
CA LEU A 133 44.89 -7.53 -6.98
C LEU A 133 44.81 -8.63 -8.05
N GLY A 134 43.65 -8.84 -8.67
CA GLY A 134 43.39 -10.04 -9.48
C GLY A 134 43.15 -11.30 -8.63
N GLU A 135 42.68 -12.38 -9.26
CA GLU A 135 42.12 -13.57 -8.58
C GLU A 135 43.06 -14.19 -7.52
N ASN A 136 44.30 -14.50 -7.91
CA ASN A 136 45.25 -15.24 -7.05
C ASN A 136 45.73 -14.43 -5.84
N GLU A 137 46.08 -13.15 -6.05
CA GLU A 137 46.55 -12.27 -4.97
C GLU A 137 45.38 -11.84 -4.08
N ALA A 138 44.19 -11.60 -4.66
CA ALA A 138 42.97 -11.32 -3.88
C ALA A 138 42.63 -12.46 -2.93
N ARG A 139 42.65 -13.72 -3.41
CA ARG A 139 42.39 -14.90 -2.57
C ARG A 139 43.40 -15.02 -1.42
N SER A 140 44.68 -14.82 -1.71
CA SER A 140 45.76 -14.92 -0.71
C SER A 140 45.61 -13.87 0.40
N VAL A 141 45.28 -12.62 0.02
CA VAL A 141 45.02 -11.54 0.97
C VAL A 141 43.73 -11.79 1.75
N LEU A 142 42.64 -12.18 1.07
CA LEU A 142 41.35 -12.46 1.70
C LEU A 142 41.46 -13.57 2.74
N ASN A 143 42.08 -14.71 2.42
CA ASN A 143 42.30 -15.81 3.37
C ASN A 143 43.08 -15.37 4.64
N LYS A 144 43.96 -14.38 4.52
CA LYS A 144 44.70 -13.85 5.67
C LYS A 144 43.84 -12.94 6.55
N ILE A 145 42.98 -12.12 5.94
CA ILE A 145 42.19 -11.11 6.67
C ILE A 145 40.84 -11.63 7.16
N LEU A 146 40.25 -12.65 6.53
CA LEU A 146 38.92 -13.17 6.89
C LEU A 146 38.83 -13.58 8.37
N PRO A 147 39.75 -14.42 8.91
CA PRO A 147 39.69 -14.79 10.33
C PRO A 147 39.92 -13.61 11.29
N GLN A 148 40.65 -12.58 10.84
CA GLN A 148 41.04 -11.45 11.69
C GLN A 148 39.99 -10.33 11.72
N ARG A 149 39.25 -10.15 10.63
CA ARG A 149 38.43 -8.95 10.41
C ARG A 149 36.97 -9.24 10.03
N PHE A 150 36.67 -10.40 9.46
CA PHE A 150 35.34 -10.75 8.98
C PHE A 150 34.70 -11.92 9.72
N SER A 151 35.46 -12.68 10.53
CA SER A 151 34.95 -13.83 11.30
C SER A 151 33.66 -13.51 12.05
N LEU A 152 33.55 -12.31 12.64
CA LEU A 152 32.39 -11.87 13.42
C LEU A 152 31.13 -11.65 12.55
N PHE A 153 31.29 -11.26 11.29
CA PHE A 153 30.19 -11.06 10.33
C PHE A 153 29.79 -12.37 9.62
N MET A 154 30.65 -13.39 9.71
CA MET A 154 30.48 -14.70 9.07
C MET A 154 30.17 -15.81 10.08
N GLU A 155 29.68 -15.47 11.28
CA GLU A 155 29.14 -16.44 12.23
C GLU A 155 27.78 -16.97 11.75
N ALA A 156 27.33 -18.10 12.31
CA ALA A 156 26.02 -18.67 11.98
C ALA A 156 24.83 -17.77 12.40
N SER A 157 25.05 -16.84 13.35
CA SER A 157 24.06 -15.85 13.79
C SER A 157 24.63 -14.43 13.66
N MET A 158 23.75 -13.45 13.45
CA MET A 158 24.10 -12.03 13.40
C MET A 158 24.18 -11.37 14.79
N ASP A 159 23.93 -12.10 15.87
CA ASP A 159 23.91 -11.54 17.24
C ASP A 159 25.23 -10.84 17.59
N SER A 160 26.37 -11.48 17.31
CA SER A 160 27.70 -10.91 17.52
C SER A 160 27.95 -9.65 16.68
N THR A 161 27.37 -9.60 15.47
CA THR A 161 27.41 -8.41 14.60
C THR A 161 26.58 -7.27 15.19
N VAL A 162 25.38 -7.55 15.67
CA VAL A 162 24.54 -6.55 16.34
C VAL A 162 25.21 -6.02 17.60
N ASP A 163 25.82 -6.88 18.41
CA ASP A 163 26.59 -6.48 19.60
C ASP A 163 27.78 -5.59 19.25
N TYR A 164 28.52 -5.93 18.19
CA TYR A 164 29.59 -5.10 17.66
C TYR A 164 29.07 -3.72 17.23
N MET A 165 27.92 -3.65 16.55
CA MET A 165 27.33 -2.38 16.13
C MET A 165 26.78 -1.54 17.29
N GLN A 166 26.47 -2.12 18.46
CA GLN A 166 26.09 -1.34 19.65
C GLN A 166 27.20 -0.39 20.12
N LEU A 167 28.45 -0.64 19.74
CA LEU A 167 29.56 0.27 19.98
C LEU A 167 29.36 1.63 19.29
N ILE A 168 28.58 1.70 18.19
CA ILE A 168 28.18 2.97 17.56
C ILE A 168 27.43 3.84 18.58
N PHE A 169 26.43 3.27 19.27
CA PHE A 169 25.65 4.01 20.26
C PHE A 169 26.42 4.23 21.57
N ALA A 170 27.37 3.36 21.92
CA ALA A 170 28.25 3.59 23.06
C ALA A 170 29.15 4.81 22.84
N LEU A 171 29.77 4.91 21.66
CA LEU A 171 30.61 6.04 21.29
C LEU A 171 29.79 7.31 21.08
N LEU A 172 28.63 7.21 20.40
CA LEU A 172 27.74 8.33 20.16
C LEU A 172 27.17 8.89 21.48
N GLY A 173 26.77 8.03 22.41
CA GLY A 173 26.26 8.45 23.72
C GLY A 173 27.31 9.18 24.56
N TYR A 174 28.59 8.80 24.43
CA TYR A 174 29.69 9.50 25.09
C TYR A 174 29.98 10.88 24.47
N LEU A 175 29.89 11.00 23.15
CA LEU A 175 30.24 12.23 22.43
C LEU A 175 29.07 13.22 22.28
N ARG A 176 27.86 12.70 22.08
CA ARG A 176 26.60 13.42 21.77
C ARG A 176 25.41 12.73 22.46
N PRO A 177 25.28 12.87 23.80
CA PRO A 177 24.23 12.19 24.57
C PRO A 177 22.82 12.56 24.13
N THR A 178 22.57 13.85 23.83
CA THR A 178 21.25 14.34 23.37
C THR A 178 20.81 13.70 22.06
N LEU A 179 21.73 13.58 21.10
CA LEU A 179 21.45 12.92 19.82
C LEU A 179 21.12 11.43 20.02
N THR A 180 21.87 10.77 20.91
CA THR A 180 21.69 9.34 21.20
C THR A 180 20.36 9.09 21.89
N GLU A 181 19.96 9.93 22.85
CA GLU A 181 18.65 9.86 23.50
C GLU A 181 17.51 10.04 22.49
N ASN A 182 17.64 10.98 21.54
CA ASN A 182 16.63 11.19 20.51
C ASN A 182 16.47 9.96 19.60
N LEU A 183 17.58 9.36 19.16
CA LEU A 183 17.54 8.13 18.36
C LEU A 183 16.92 6.97 19.15
N GLU A 184 17.26 6.82 20.44
CA GLU A 184 16.71 5.77 21.30
C GLU A 184 15.22 5.95 21.63
N GLN A 185 14.75 7.18 21.83
CA GLN A 185 13.33 7.47 22.12
C GLN A 185 12.41 7.00 21.01
N VAL A 186 12.89 7.06 19.76
CA VAL A 186 12.16 6.65 18.57
C VAL A 186 12.27 5.13 18.32
N GLY A 187 13.05 4.41 19.13
CA GLY A 187 13.26 2.97 19.01
C GLY A 187 14.27 2.57 17.93
N LEU A 188 15.12 3.49 17.48
CA LEU A 188 16.18 3.19 16.52
C LEU A 188 17.35 2.46 17.20
N GLY A 189 17.56 1.21 16.82
CA GLY A 189 18.78 0.46 17.10
C GLY A 189 19.84 0.67 16.02
N PRO A 190 21.05 0.09 16.17
CA PRO A 190 22.15 0.25 15.22
C PRO A 190 21.97 -0.48 13.88
N HIS A 191 20.83 -1.14 13.65
CA HIS A 191 20.55 -1.92 12.45
C HIS A 191 20.63 -1.10 11.14
N PHE A 192 20.40 0.22 11.19
CA PHE A 192 20.54 1.09 10.01
C PHE A 192 21.97 1.09 9.44
N ALA A 193 22.98 0.81 10.29
CA ALA A 193 24.38 0.77 9.88
C ALA A 193 24.83 -0.61 9.42
N LEU A 194 23.95 -1.62 9.38
CA LEU A 194 24.32 -3.00 9.07
C LEU A 194 25.01 -3.09 7.70
N ALA A 195 24.39 -2.51 6.66
CA ALA A 195 24.97 -2.49 5.31
C ALA A 195 26.35 -1.80 5.27
N TRP A 196 26.57 -0.79 6.11
CA TRP A 196 27.84 -0.05 6.16
C TRP A 196 28.97 -0.94 6.70
N ILE A 197 28.66 -1.67 7.77
CA ILE A 197 29.62 -2.50 8.49
C ILE A 197 29.93 -3.78 7.71
N VAL A 198 28.92 -4.50 7.22
CA VAL A 198 29.14 -5.82 6.60
C VAL A 198 29.72 -5.73 5.19
N THR A 199 29.55 -4.60 4.50
CA THR A 199 30.11 -4.37 3.16
C THR A 199 31.30 -3.40 3.16
N TRP A 200 31.79 -2.98 4.33
CA TRP A 200 32.83 -1.94 4.44
C TRP A 200 32.53 -0.71 3.56
N PHE A 201 31.25 -0.31 3.53
CA PHE A 201 30.69 0.77 2.70
C PHE A 201 30.75 0.56 1.17
N ALA A 202 31.23 -0.59 0.67
CA ALA A 202 31.34 -0.86 -0.77
C ALA A 202 29.99 -0.83 -1.48
N HIS A 203 28.93 -1.32 -0.83
CA HIS A 203 27.57 -1.28 -1.36
C HIS A 203 26.90 0.10 -1.26
N VAL A 204 27.47 1.01 -0.46
CA VAL A 204 26.82 2.25 -0.05
C VAL A 204 27.35 3.45 -0.84
N LEU A 205 28.65 3.49 -1.10
CA LEU A 205 29.29 4.56 -1.87
C LEU A 205 29.28 4.22 -3.36
N GLN A 206 29.10 5.24 -4.20
CA GLN A 206 29.00 5.06 -5.66
C GLN A 206 30.37 5.11 -6.35
N GLU A 207 31.31 5.88 -5.80
CA GLU A 207 32.64 6.08 -6.39
C GLU A 207 33.62 5.02 -5.90
N MET A 208 34.13 4.20 -6.83
CA MET A 208 35.02 3.08 -6.50
C MET A 208 36.35 3.52 -5.90
N ASP A 209 36.86 4.71 -6.25
CA ASP A 209 38.10 5.22 -5.69
C ASP A 209 37.95 5.65 -4.22
N ASP A 210 36.77 6.15 -3.86
CA ASP A 210 36.40 6.46 -2.49
C ASP A 210 36.28 5.19 -1.64
N VAL A 211 35.67 4.13 -2.20
CA VAL A 211 35.62 2.81 -1.54
C VAL A 211 37.03 2.26 -1.32
N ARG A 212 37.89 2.24 -2.35
CA ARG A 212 39.28 1.76 -2.22
C ARG A 212 40.09 2.59 -1.22
N ARG A 213 39.82 3.89 -1.13
CA ARG A 213 40.44 4.77 -0.12
C ARG A 213 40.03 4.41 1.31
N LEU A 214 38.79 3.99 1.53
CA LEU A 214 38.34 3.45 2.83
C LEU A 214 39.00 2.10 3.13
N PHE A 215 39.17 1.23 2.13
CA PHE A 215 39.86 -0.04 2.30
C PHE A 215 41.34 0.15 2.68
N ASP A 216 42.02 1.16 2.11
CA ASP A 216 43.37 1.54 2.54
C ASP A 216 43.40 1.79 4.06
N LEU A 217 42.43 2.57 4.58
CA LEU A 217 42.30 2.87 6.00
C LEU A 217 42.04 1.60 6.84
N PHE A 218 41.01 0.83 6.49
CA PHE A 218 40.57 -0.33 7.29
C PHE A 218 41.63 -1.43 7.36
N LEU A 219 42.40 -1.63 6.30
CA LEU A 219 43.50 -2.60 6.29
C LEU A 219 44.67 -2.16 7.18
N ALA A 220 44.92 -0.85 7.30
CA ALA A 220 46.02 -0.30 8.07
C ALA A 220 45.71 -0.13 9.58
N THR A 221 44.43 -0.12 9.96
CA THR A 221 43.98 0.18 11.33
C THR A 221 43.34 -1.03 12.03
N ASP A 222 42.95 -0.83 13.29
CA ASP A 222 42.16 -1.77 14.08
C ASP A 222 40.75 -1.97 13.46
N PRO A 223 40.13 -3.18 13.57
CA PRO A 223 38.78 -3.43 13.07
C PRO A 223 37.72 -2.45 13.58
N LEU A 224 37.89 -1.87 14.77
CA LEU A 224 36.95 -0.89 15.33
C LEU A 224 36.89 0.42 14.53
N MET A 225 37.83 0.68 13.61
CA MET A 225 37.82 1.88 12.75
C MET A 225 36.49 2.03 11.97
N LEU A 226 35.81 0.93 11.65
CA LEU A 226 34.47 0.94 11.04
C LEU A 226 33.42 1.64 11.93
N ILE A 227 33.50 1.44 13.25
CA ILE A 227 32.63 2.10 14.23
C ILE A 227 32.94 3.60 14.27
N TYR A 228 34.22 3.98 14.32
CA TYR A 228 34.63 5.38 14.34
C TYR A 228 34.21 6.13 13.06
N LEU A 229 34.30 5.49 11.89
CA LEU A 229 33.82 6.07 10.65
C LEU A 229 32.29 6.23 10.66
N SER A 230 31.55 5.21 11.10
CA SER A 230 30.09 5.26 11.21
C SER A 230 29.63 6.40 12.13
N VAL A 231 30.30 6.59 13.27
CA VAL A 231 30.00 7.70 14.20
C VAL A 231 30.43 9.05 13.63
N ALA A 232 31.56 9.12 12.92
CA ALA A 232 32.00 10.35 12.25
C ALA A 232 30.95 10.83 11.23
N ILE A 233 30.33 9.92 10.47
CA ILE A 233 29.25 10.21 9.51
C ILE A 233 28.03 10.82 10.22
N ILE A 234 27.61 10.21 11.33
CA ILE A 234 26.45 10.65 12.10
C ILE A 234 26.72 12.03 12.73
N ILE A 235 27.87 12.21 13.40
CA ILE A 235 28.23 13.48 14.04
C ILE A 235 28.39 14.59 13.01
N ARG A 236 28.94 14.29 11.82
CA ARG A 236 29.10 15.29 10.78
C ARG A 236 27.76 15.79 10.22
N SER A 237 26.73 14.98 10.36
CA SER A 237 25.36 15.26 9.92
C SER A 237 24.42 15.53 11.10
N ASP A 238 24.95 15.93 12.25
CA ASP A 238 24.18 16.09 13.50
C ASP A 238 23.01 17.07 13.35
N GLU A 239 23.22 18.22 12.71
CA GLU A 239 22.15 19.21 12.47
C GLU A 239 21.01 18.61 11.65
N GLU A 240 21.33 17.82 10.63
CA GLU A 240 20.33 17.16 9.79
C GLU A 240 19.55 16.09 10.57
N VAL A 241 20.27 15.23 11.30
CA VAL A 241 19.64 14.18 12.12
C VAL A 241 18.75 14.79 13.21
N GLN A 242 19.15 15.91 13.82
CA GLN A 242 18.33 16.62 14.81
C GLN A 242 17.15 17.37 14.20
N SER A 243 17.29 17.91 12.99
CA SER A 243 16.21 18.62 12.27
C SER A 243 15.16 17.66 11.69
N THR A 244 15.50 16.37 11.58
CA THR A 244 14.60 15.33 11.10
C THR A 244 13.52 15.05 12.16
N THR A 245 12.27 14.93 11.74
CA THR A 245 11.14 14.61 12.62
C THR A 245 11.43 13.37 13.46
N ALA A 246 11.05 13.38 14.74
CA ALA A 246 11.20 12.27 15.69
C ALA A 246 10.25 11.10 15.39
N ASP A 247 10.33 10.59 14.17
CA ASP A 247 9.61 9.44 13.61
C ASP A 247 10.62 8.40 13.14
N PHE A 248 10.32 7.11 13.39
CA PHE A 248 11.24 6.01 13.12
C PHE A 248 11.60 5.93 11.64
N GLY A 249 10.61 6.02 10.75
CA GLY A 249 10.82 5.89 9.31
C GLY A 249 11.67 7.02 8.75
N MET A 250 11.35 8.26 9.13
CA MET A 250 12.05 9.45 8.63
C MET A 250 13.52 9.50 9.10
N LEU A 251 13.78 9.19 10.37
CA LEU A 251 15.13 9.13 10.91
C LEU A 251 15.92 7.94 10.31
N HIS A 252 15.31 6.76 10.20
CA HIS A 252 15.94 5.59 9.58
C HIS A 252 16.36 5.89 8.12
N HIS A 253 15.47 6.48 7.34
CA HIS A 253 15.72 6.85 5.95
C HIS A 253 16.82 7.91 5.81
N THR A 254 16.82 8.91 6.69
CA THR A 254 17.87 9.96 6.70
C THR A 254 19.23 9.37 6.99
N LEU A 255 19.32 8.49 8.01
CA LEU A 255 20.55 7.81 8.39
C LEU A 255 21.15 7.04 7.20
N LEU A 256 20.35 6.26 6.46
CA LEU A 256 20.82 5.46 5.30
C LEU A 256 21.50 6.29 4.20
N ARG A 257 21.17 7.58 4.05
CA ARG A 257 21.73 8.45 3.00
C ARG A 257 22.98 9.22 3.43
N LEU A 258 23.30 9.27 4.72
CA LEU A 258 24.37 10.11 5.26
C LEU A 258 25.76 9.85 4.66
N PRO A 259 26.19 8.60 4.40
CA PRO A 259 27.54 8.34 3.89
C PRO A 259 27.82 9.02 2.53
N LYS A 260 26.78 9.27 1.72
CA LYS A 260 26.89 9.89 0.40
C LYS A 260 27.01 11.42 0.44
N LYS A 261 26.80 12.04 1.60
CA LYS A 261 26.68 13.51 1.71
C LYS A 261 27.99 14.25 1.87
N HIS A 262 29.02 13.57 2.38
CA HIS A 262 30.28 14.20 2.74
C HIS A 262 31.42 13.56 1.96
N PRO A 263 32.43 14.34 1.52
CA PRO A 263 33.61 13.79 0.89
C PRO A 263 34.31 12.78 1.80
N VAL A 264 34.72 11.63 1.25
CA VAL A 264 35.33 10.54 2.03
C VAL A 264 36.57 10.97 2.80
N GLU A 265 37.42 11.84 2.25
CA GLU A 265 38.60 12.37 2.95
C GLU A 265 38.25 13.16 4.22
N GLU A 266 37.11 13.85 4.25
CA GLU A 266 36.64 14.54 5.44
C GLU A 266 36.18 13.54 6.51
N LEU A 267 35.44 12.51 6.09
CA LEU A 267 34.99 11.43 6.97
C LEU A 267 36.16 10.65 7.57
N VAL A 268 37.19 10.34 6.77
CA VAL A 268 38.42 9.68 7.22
C VAL A 268 39.19 10.55 8.23
N ARG A 269 39.34 11.85 7.95
CA ARG A 269 40.01 12.76 8.89
C ARG A 269 39.28 12.80 10.24
N ASN A 270 37.95 12.88 10.21
CA ASN A 270 37.13 12.91 11.41
C ASN A 270 37.17 11.57 12.16
N SER A 271 37.12 10.43 11.47
CA SER A 271 37.21 9.11 12.11
C SER A 271 38.55 8.86 12.77
N VAL A 272 39.67 9.24 12.13
CA VAL A 272 41.02 9.15 12.71
C VAL A 272 41.15 10.08 13.93
N ARG A 273 40.56 11.28 13.87
CA ARG A 273 40.50 12.18 15.03
C ARG A 273 39.71 11.55 16.18
N LEU A 274 38.56 10.95 15.92
CA LEU A 274 37.78 10.25 16.95
C LEU A 274 38.58 9.08 17.55
N TYR A 275 39.24 8.28 16.71
CA TYR A 275 40.08 7.16 17.13
C TYR A 275 41.23 7.58 18.07
N SER A 276 41.85 8.74 17.81
CA SER A 276 42.88 9.31 18.69
C SER A 276 42.32 9.88 19.99
N THR A 277 41.09 10.42 19.96
CA THR A 277 40.46 11.09 21.11
C THR A 277 39.83 10.09 22.07
N VAL A 278 39.22 9.03 21.54
CA VAL A 278 38.63 7.92 22.27
C VAL A 278 39.33 6.64 21.80
N PRO A 279 40.36 6.17 22.51
CA PRO A 279 41.08 4.96 22.12
C PRO A 279 40.20 3.69 22.17
N PRO A 280 40.53 2.64 21.41
CA PRO A 280 39.79 1.36 21.38
C PRO A 280 39.44 0.76 22.75
N ASP A 281 40.40 0.74 23.69
CA ASP A 281 40.19 0.17 25.03
C ASP A 281 39.09 0.90 25.81
N LEU A 282 39.01 2.23 25.63
CA LEU A 282 37.97 3.05 26.24
C LEU A 282 36.61 2.78 25.58
N LEU A 283 36.55 2.69 24.25
CA LEU A 283 35.32 2.35 23.53
C LEU A 283 34.75 0.99 23.97
N LEU A 284 35.59 -0.03 24.08
CA LEU A 284 35.17 -1.35 24.55
C LEU A 284 34.64 -1.32 25.99
N THR A 285 35.23 -0.48 26.84
CA THR A 285 34.76 -0.27 28.22
C THR A 285 33.39 0.40 28.24
N LEU A 286 33.18 1.42 27.40
CA LEU A 286 31.88 2.09 27.23
C LEU A 286 30.81 1.13 26.72
N GLY A 287 31.15 0.27 25.76
CA GLY A 287 30.25 -0.79 25.27
C GLY A 287 29.75 -1.72 26.37
N LYS A 288 30.67 -2.23 27.21
CA LYS A 288 30.33 -3.10 28.36
C LYS A 288 29.43 -2.39 29.38
N GLN A 289 29.70 -1.11 29.67
CA GLN A 289 28.85 -0.31 30.57
C GLN A 289 27.43 -0.14 30.02
N ARG A 290 27.31 0.12 28.71
CA ARG A 290 26.02 0.25 28.02
C ARG A 290 25.21 -1.05 28.03
N GLN A 291 25.85 -2.18 27.77
CA GLN A 291 25.21 -3.51 27.85
C GLN A 291 24.66 -3.77 29.26
N ALA A 292 25.46 -3.52 30.31
CA ALA A 292 25.02 -3.70 31.70
C ALA A 292 23.81 -2.82 32.09
N LEU A 293 23.72 -1.60 31.53
CA LEU A 293 22.56 -0.71 31.74
C LEU A 293 21.31 -1.21 31.03
N SER A 294 21.45 -1.76 29.82
CA SER A 294 20.33 -2.38 29.06
C SER A 294 19.76 -3.60 29.78
N ASP A 295 20.64 -4.47 30.28
CA ASP A 295 20.24 -5.66 31.05
C ASP A 295 19.52 -5.31 32.36
N SER A 296 19.98 -4.25 33.05
CA SER A 296 19.33 -3.74 34.26
C SER A 296 17.93 -3.16 33.98
N LYS A 297 17.74 -2.44 32.87
CA LYS A 297 16.42 -1.95 32.42
C LYS A 297 15.47 -3.11 32.10
N ASN A 298 15.95 -4.14 31.40
CA ASN A 298 15.17 -5.35 31.07
C ASN A 298 14.76 -6.16 32.31
N VAL A 299 15.64 -6.25 33.33
CA VAL A 299 15.34 -6.90 34.62
C VAL A 299 14.33 -6.07 35.44
N ARG A 300 14.41 -4.73 35.41
CA ARG A 300 13.40 -3.83 36.03
C ARG A 300 12.04 -3.94 35.36
N HIS A 301 11.99 -4.07 34.04
CA HIS A 301 10.73 -4.25 33.30
C HIS A 301 10.06 -5.60 33.62
N LYS A 302 10.86 -6.67 33.77
CA LYS A 302 10.41 -7.99 34.27
C LYS A 302 9.92 -7.94 35.73
N LYS A 303 10.53 -7.10 36.58
CA LYS A 303 10.09 -6.88 37.99
C LYS A 303 8.83 -6.01 38.10
N GLN A 304 8.60 -5.06 37.19
CA GLN A 304 7.36 -4.26 37.17
C GLN A 304 6.17 -5.05 36.60
N MET A 305 6.38 -5.91 35.60
CA MET A 305 5.33 -6.83 35.12
C MET A 305 4.91 -7.88 36.15
N THR A 306 5.74 -8.18 37.15
CA THR A 306 5.40 -9.12 38.24
C THR A 306 4.74 -8.44 39.45
N SER A 307 4.58 -7.11 39.45
CA SER A 307 4.05 -6.33 40.58
C SER A 307 2.66 -5.70 40.35
N GLY A 308 2.06 -5.84 39.17
CA GLY A 308 0.74 -5.29 38.87
C GLY A 308 -0.33 -6.37 38.76
N HIS A 309 -1.34 -6.32 39.64
CA HIS A 309 -2.60 -7.08 39.58
C HIS A 309 -2.52 -8.60 39.83
N ARG A 310 -2.32 -8.94 41.11
CA ARG A 310 -2.79 -10.22 41.69
C ARG A 310 -4.30 -10.09 41.99
N SER A 311 -5.15 -10.38 41.00
CA SER A 311 -6.58 -10.67 41.24
C SER A 311 -6.85 -12.16 41.00
N ASN A 312 -7.65 -12.72 41.91
CA ASN A 312 -7.85 -14.14 42.17
C ASN A 312 -8.49 -14.93 41.01
N VAL A 313 -7.73 -15.36 40.00
CA VAL A 313 -8.24 -16.29 38.96
C VAL A 313 -7.39 -17.57 38.80
N LYS A 314 -6.20 -17.63 39.41
CA LYS A 314 -5.28 -18.77 39.20
C LYS A 314 -5.64 -20.07 39.95
N TRP A 315 -6.54 -20.04 40.93
CA TRP A 315 -6.90 -21.24 41.71
C TRP A 315 -8.08 -22.03 41.15
N TYR A 316 -8.93 -21.44 40.30
CA TYR A 316 -10.07 -22.16 39.71
C TYR A 316 -9.69 -22.96 38.46
N PHE A 317 -8.80 -22.46 37.61
CA PHE A 317 -8.43 -23.16 36.37
C PHE A 317 -7.49 -24.36 36.58
N GLY A 318 -6.59 -24.29 37.56
CA GLY A 318 -5.72 -25.42 37.91
C GLY A 318 -6.49 -26.61 38.49
N ALA A 319 -7.52 -26.35 39.30
CA ALA A 319 -8.35 -27.40 39.90
C ALA A 319 -9.26 -28.09 38.86
N ILE A 320 -9.82 -27.34 37.91
CA ILE A 320 -10.65 -27.89 36.83
C ILE A 320 -9.80 -28.72 35.86
N PHE A 321 -8.57 -28.29 35.56
CA PHE A 321 -7.66 -29.02 34.68
C PHE A 321 -7.18 -30.34 35.30
N ILE A 322 -6.85 -30.34 36.60
CA ILE A 322 -6.44 -31.55 37.32
C ILE A 322 -7.63 -32.52 37.49
N ALA A 323 -8.84 -32.02 37.74
CA ALA A 323 -10.04 -32.84 37.80
C ALA A 323 -10.40 -33.45 36.43
N ALA A 324 -10.24 -32.71 35.33
CA ALA A 324 -10.45 -33.21 33.98
C ALA A 324 -9.42 -34.27 33.59
N LEU A 325 -8.15 -34.08 33.94
CA LEU A 325 -7.09 -35.06 33.69
C LEU A 325 -7.27 -36.33 34.53
N ALA A 326 -7.69 -36.19 35.79
CA ALA A 326 -8.04 -37.33 36.64
C ALA A 326 -9.28 -38.08 36.12
N TYR A 327 -10.29 -37.38 35.60
CA TYR A 327 -11.48 -37.98 34.99
C TYR A 327 -11.12 -38.74 33.70
N VAL A 328 -10.26 -38.18 32.85
CA VAL A 328 -9.78 -38.82 31.62
C VAL A 328 -8.92 -40.05 31.95
N VAL A 329 -8.03 -39.97 32.94
CA VAL A 329 -7.19 -41.12 33.35
C VAL A 329 -8.00 -42.21 34.07
N TYR A 330 -9.02 -41.83 34.84
CA TYR A 330 -9.95 -42.74 35.50
C TYR A 330 -10.83 -43.49 34.48
N TRP A 331 -11.37 -42.76 33.49
CA TRP A 331 -12.10 -43.38 32.38
C TRP A 331 -11.20 -44.25 31.50
N TRP A 332 -9.99 -43.79 31.18
CA TRP A 332 -9.02 -44.54 30.38
C TRP A 332 -8.60 -45.85 31.06
N ARG A 333 -8.45 -45.86 32.40
CA ARG A 333 -8.18 -47.07 33.18
C ARG A 333 -9.37 -48.02 33.28
N ILE A 334 -10.61 -47.51 33.35
CA ILE A 334 -11.82 -48.35 33.39
C ILE A 334 -12.11 -48.96 32.02
N THR A 335 -11.90 -48.22 30.94
CA THR A 335 -12.13 -48.72 29.57
C THR A 335 -11.12 -49.77 29.11
N PHE A 336 -9.97 -49.90 29.76
CA PHE A 336 -8.92 -50.83 29.33
C PHE A 336 -8.75 -52.09 30.19
N LYS A 337 -9.48 -52.23 31.32
CA LYS A 337 -9.30 -53.38 32.20
C LYS A 337 -10.34 -54.49 32.07
N GLU A 338 -11.52 -54.23 31.51
CA GLU A 338 -12.55 -55.25 31.31
C GLU A 338 -13.42 -54.93 30.09
N ALA A 339 -13.07 -55.42 28.89
CA ALA A 339 -14.05 -55.65 27.83
C ALA A 339 -13.45 -56.49 26.69
N SER A 340 -13.94 -57.72 26.60
CA SER A 340 -13.78 -58.66 25.49
C SER A 340 -14.41 -58.12 24.20
N GLY A 341 -13.86 -58.57 23.06
CA GLY A 341 -14.03 -58.05 21.69
C GLY A 341 -15.43 -58.06 21.04
N VAL A 342 -16.52 -57.85 21.77
CA VAL A 342 -17.89 -57.74 21.19
C VAL A 342 -18.50 -56.34 21.37
N ALA A 343 -17.95 -55.49 22.25
CA ALA A 343 -18.44 -54.12 22.48
C ALA A 343 -18.03 -53.12 21.38
N TYR A 344 -17.01 -53.43 20.58
CA TYR A 344 -16.46 -52.52 19.55
C TYR A 344 -17.43 -52.29 18.37
N VAL A 345 -18.24 -53.28 18.02
CA VAL A 345 -19.17 -53.20 16.86
C VAL A 345 -20.44 -52.40 17.20
N ILE A 346 -20.87 -52.40 18.46
CA ILE A 346 -22.10 -51.71 18.88
C ILE A 346 -21.84 -50.22 19.13
N LEU A 347 -20.69 -49.85 19.71
CA LEU A 347 -20.34 -48.43 19.91
C LEU A 347 -20.06 -47.70 18.59
N PHE A 348 -19.42 -48.37 17.62
CA PHE A 348 -19.12 -47.76 16.31
C PHE A 348 -20.39 -47.53 15.48
N ASN A 349 -21.41 -48.39 15.60
CA ASN A 349 -22.70 -48.20 14.93
C ASN A 349 -23.59 -47.14 15.61
N GLN A 350 -23.54 -46.99 16.93
CA GLN A 350 -24.29 -45.92 17.61
C GLN A 350 -23.70 -44.53 17.38
N MET A 351 -22.36 -44.41 17.28
CA MET A 351 -21.70 -43.14 16.93
C MET A 351 -21.95 -42.74 15.47
N ARG A 352 -22.08 -43.71 14.55
CA ARG A 352 -22.54 -43.47 13.17
C ARG A 352 -23.97 -42.94 13.13
N LEU A 353 -24.90 -43.48 13.92
CA LEU A 353 -26.29 -43.01 13.97
C LEU A 353 -26.45 -41.61 14.59
N LEU A 354 -25.61 -41.25 15.56
CA LEU A 354 -25.56 -39.89 16.15
C LEU A 354 -24.93 -38.86 15.22
N LEU A 355 -23.89 -39.24 14.47
CA LEU A 355 -23.32 -38.36 13.44
C LEU A 355 -24.26 -38.23 12.23
N PHE A 356 -25.00 -39.28 11.87
CA PHE A 356 -26.03 -39.22 10.83
C PHE A 356 -27.24 -38.39 11.26
N SER A 357 -27.65 -38.42 12.54
CA SER A 357 -28.74 -37.58 13.03
C SER A 357 -28.34 -36.12 13.19
N LEU A 358 -27.09 -35.81 13.56
CA LEU A 358 -26.53 -34.45 13.54
C LEU A 358 -26.32 -33.91 12.12
N TRP A 359 -26.02 -34.79 11.15
CA TRP A 359 -25.97 -34.43 9.74
C TRP A 359 -27.38 -34.18 9.18
N ILE A 360 -28.35 -35.03 9.50
CA ILE A 360 -29.77 -34.82 9.15
C ILE A 360 -30.32 -33.57 9.82
N TRP A 361 -29.93 -33.23 11.06
CA TRP A 361 -30.42 -32.02 11.75
C TRP A 361 -29.82 -30.74 11.15
N ASN A 362 -28.54 -30.77 10.72
CA ASN A 362 -27.95 -29.66 9.94
C ASN A 362 -28.52 -29.57 8.51
N CYS A 363 -28.85 -30.71 7.88
CA CYS A 363 -29.57 -30.73 6.61
C CYS A 363 -31.02 -30.25 6.75
N LEU A 364 -31.72 -30.55 7.85
CA LEU A 364 -33.09 -30.08 8.11
C LEU A 364 -33.13 -28.59 8.49
N HIS A 365 -32.07 -28.07 9.11
CA HIS A 365 -31.90 -26.62 9.31
C HIS A 365 -31.57 -25.87 8.01
N CYS A 366 -30.94 -26.54 7.02
CA CYS A 366 -30.79 -26.01 5.67
C CYS A 366 -32.07 -26.09 4.82
N ILE A 367 -33.04 -26.94 5.19
CA ILE A 367 -34.30 -27.13 4.42
C ILE A 367 -35.45 -26.23 4.94
N THR A 368 -35.30 -25.59 6.10
CA THR A 368 -36.36 -24.73 6.68
C THR A 368 -36.18 -23.22 6.47
N PHE A 369 -35.19 -22.79 5.68
CA PHE A 369 -35.07 -21.42 5.18
C PHE A 369 -35.38 -21.33 3.68
N SER A 370 -36.48 -21.94 3.22
CA SER A 370 -37.15 -21.51 1.98
C SER A 370 -38.19 -20.43 2.28
N ALA A 371 -37.73 -19.33 2.88
CA ALA A 371 -38.50 -18.10 2.90
C ALA A 371 -38.32 -17.41 1.53
N SER A 372 -39.24 -17.74 0.61
CA SER A 372 -39.66 -16.94 -0.55
C SER A 372 -38.75 -15.75 -0.94
N GLN A 373 -37.68 -15.98 -1.70
CA GLN A 373 -37.12 -14.95 -2.59
C GLN A 373 -37.44 -15.36 -4.03
N SER A 374 -38.28 -14.58 -4.69
CA SER A 374 -38.77 -14.82 -6.05
C SER A 374 -37.87 -14.18 -7.13
N GLY A 375 -36.55 -14.13 -6.90
CA GLY A 375 -35.58 -13.44 -7.77
C GLY A 375 -34.29 -14.25 -8.00
N PRO A 376 -33.46 -13.87 -8.99
CA PRO A 376 -32.20 -14.56 -9.28
C PRO A 376 -31.22 -14.44 -8.11
N SER A 377 -30.52 -15.53 -7.80
CA SER A 377 -29.48 -15.57 -6.77
C SER A 377 -28.27 -16.36 -7.26
N SER A 378 -27.10 -16.09 -6.67
CA SER A 378 -25.86 -16.82 -6.94
C SER A 378 -25.27 -17.36 -5.63
N PRO A 379 -24.69 -18.58 -5.63
CA PRO A 379 -24.05 -19.16 -4.46
C PRO A 379 -22.74 -18.46 -4.05
N THR A 380 -22.10 -17.71 -4.96
CA THR A 380 -20.80 -17.07 -4.72
C THR A 380 -20.72 -15.71 -5.41
N GLY A 381 -20.31 -14.67 -4.69
CA GLY A 381 -20.09 -13.34 -5.25
C GLY A 381 -18.75 -13.19 -5.98
N PRO A 382 -18.40 -11.94 -6.38
CA PRO A 382 -17.11 -11.59 -6.98
C PRO A 382 -15.95 -12.16 -6.16
N SER A 383 -15.00 -12.85 -6.78
CA SER A 383 -13.84 -13.46 -6.10
C SER A 383 -14.18 -14.31 -4.86
N GLY A 384 -15.33 -14.99 -4.90
CA GLY A 384 -15.83 -15.87 -3.83
C GLY A 384 -16.47 -15.12 -2.66
N SER A 385 -16.57 -13.79 -2.73
CA SER A 385 -17.08 -12.97 -1.64
C SER A 385 -18.55 -13.24 -1.31
N THR A 386 -18.93 -12.90 -0.08
CA THR A 386 -20.33 -12.85 0.36
C THR A 386 -20.68 -11.47 0.88
N PHE A 387 -21.97 -11.16 0.91
CA PHE A 387 -22.48 -9.85 1.31
C PHE A 387 -23.40 -9.97 2.52
N SER A 388 -23.37 -8.93 3.34
CA SER A 388 -24.28 -8.78 4.48
C SER A 388 -24.87 -7.38 4.49
N THR A 389 -26.19 -7.27 4.68
CA THR A 389 -26.87 -5.98 4.77
C THR A 389 -26.50 -5.29 6.09
N ALA A 390 -25.94 -4.08 6.03
CA ALA A 390 -25.58 -3.30 7.20
C ALA A 390 -26.69 -2.35 7.65
N CYS A 391 -27.27 -1.61 6.72
CA CYS A 391 -28.37 -0.70 6.99
C CYS A 391 -29.28 -0.55 5.77
N THR A 392 -30.54 -0.18 6.03
CA THR A 392 -31.53 0.14 5.03
C THR A 392 -32.31 1.38 5.49
N TRP A 393 -32.35 2.41 4.66
CA TRP A 393 -32.98 3.69 4.94
C TRP A 393 -34.08 3.97 3.89
N PRO A 394 -35.35 3.70 4.23
CA PRO A 394 -36.46 4.00 3.35
C PRO A 394 -36.76 5.50 3.33
N GLY A 395 -37.16 6.04 2.17
CA GLY A 395 -37.55 7.43 2.00
C GLY A 395 -36.38 8.41 1.80
N TYR A 396 -35.20 7.91 1.45
CA TYR A 396 -34.01 8.71 1.18
C TYR A 396 -33.40 8.34 -0.18
N GLN A 397 -32.61 9.25 -0.73
CA GLN A 397 -31.82 9.09 -1.96
C GLN A 397 -30.36 9.45 -1.65
N LEU A 398 -29.41 8.72 -2.24
CA LEU A 398 -27.98 9.00 -2.09
C LEU A 398 -27.59 10.23 -2.90
N ALA A 399 -26.91 11.18 -2.26
CA ALA A 399 -26.61 12.47 -2.86
C ALA A 399 -25.11 12.68 -3.07
N ALA A 400 -24.30 12.54 -2.01
CA ALA A 400 -22.85 12.74 -2.08
C ALA A 400 -22.12 11.97 -0.96
N PHE A 401 -20.82 11.74 -1.16
CA PHE A 401 -19.90 11.23 -0.15
C PHE A 401 -18.87 12.30 0.21
N ALA A 402 -18.67 12.54 1.50
CA ALA A 402 -17.66 13.44 2.02
C ALA A 402 -17.44 13.14 3.50
N ASP A 403 -16.25 13.37 4.03
CA ASP A 403 -16.01 13.33 5.47
C ASP A 403 -16.33 14.72 6.06
N LEU A 404 -17.56 14.88 6.57
CA LEU A 404 -18.09 16.17 7.02
C LEU A 404 -17.40 16.68 8.29
N ASN A 405 -16.71 15.79 9.01
CA ASN A 405 -16.06 16.10 10.27
C ASN A 405 -14.55 15.82 10.24
N ALA A 406 -13.98 15.60 9.06
CA ALA A 406 -12.57 15.28 8.84
C ALA A 406 -11.97 14.31 9.89
N ASP A 407 -12.73 13.29 10.31
CA ASP A 407 -12.27 12.25 11.26
C ASP A 407 -11.57 11.05 10.59
N ARG A 408 -11.42 11.17 9.27
CA ARG A 408 -10.99 10.25 8.24
C ARG A 408 -12.09 9.35 7.70
N GLN A 409 -13.18 9.14 8.44
CA GLN A 409 -14.25 8.25 7.98
C GLN A 409 -15.20 8.96 7.03
N MET A 410 -15.49 8.28 5.92
CA MET A 410 -16.45 8.76 4.94
C MET A 410 -17.86 8.82 5.52
N ASP A 411 -18.49 10.00 5.43
CA ASP A 411 -19.90 10.20 5.75
C ASP A 411 -20.77 10.17 4.49
N VAL A 412 -22.07 10.00 4.69
CA VAL A 412 -23.05 9.89 3.60
C VAL A 412 -24.05 11.04 3.68
N VAL A 413 -24.15 11.82 2.60
CA VAL A 413 -25.17 12.86 2.42
C VAL A 413 -26.34 12.29 1.62
N LEU A 414 -27.54 12.51 2.13
CA LEU A 414 -28.79 11.96 1.62
C LEU A 414 -29.79 13.09 1.35
N VAL A 415 -30.67 12.89 0.37
CA VAL A 415 -31.81 13.77 0.12
C VAL A 415 -33.09 13.03 0.49
N SER A 416 -34.06 13.73 1.09
CA SER A 416 -35.38 13.16 1.36
C SER A 416 -36.10 12.76 0.06
N ALA A 417 -37.02 11.79 0.14
CA ALA A 417 -37.77 11.32 -1.03
C ALA A 417 -38.52 12.43 -1.78
N ASP A 418 -38.98 13.47 -1.08
CA ASP A 418 -39.65 14.63 -1.66
C ASP A 418 -38.68 15.65 -2.30
N GLY A 419 -37.37 15.45 -2.15
CA GLY A 419 -36.35 16.32 -2.72
C GLY A 419 -36.19 17.67 -2.02
N THR A 420 -36.67 17.85 -0.77
CA THR A 420 -36.71 19.17 -0.11
C THR A 420 -35.65 19.38 0.97
N GLN A 421 -35.13 18.31 1.56
CA GLN A 421 -34.24 18.34 2.72
C GLN A 421 -33.00 17.47 2.53
N LEU A 422 -31.89 17.91 3.13
CA LEU A 422 -30.65 17.16 3.18
C LEU A 422 -30.46 16.53 4.56
N TYR A 423 -29.99 15.30 4.57
CA TYR A 423 -29.69 14.50 5.75
C TYR A 423 -28.24 14.01 5.67
N ALA A 424 -27.64 13.72 6.82
CA ALA A 424 -26.32 13.10 6.91
C ALA A 424 -26.35 11.90 7.85
N SER A 425 -25.66 10.83 7.45
CA SER A 425 -25.24 9.75 8.34
C SER A 425 -23.73 9.86 8.54
N VAL A 426 -23.35 10.34 9.73
CA VAL A 426 -21.95 10.60 10.09
C VAL A 426 -21.36 9.35 10.74
N ALA A 427 -20.25 8.85 10.20
CA ALA A 427 -19.55 7.67 10.69
C ALA A 427 -19.04 7.90 12.13
N PRO A 428 -19.16 6.91 13.03
CA PRO A 428 -18.78 7.08 14.43
C PRO A 428 -17.26 7.13 14.61
N SER A 429 -16.74 8.20 15.22
CA SER A 429 -15.30 8.34 15.52
C SER A 429 -14.74 7.18 16.38
N SER A 430 -13.59 6.62 16.00
CA SER A 430 -12.95 5.48 16.67
C SER A 430 -12.16 5.81 17.95
N GLN A 431 -12.28 7.02 18.52
CA GLN A 431 -11.44 7.50 19.63
C GLN A 431 -11.77 6.91 21.01
N SER A 432 -12.53 5.81 21.13
CA SER A 432 -12.66 5.09 22.40
C SER A 432 -11.44 4.20 22.67
N THR A 433 -10.37 4.83 23.13
CA THR A 433 -9.23 4.21 23.81
C THR A 433 -9.66 3.16 24.84
N PHE A 434 -9.12 1.94 24.71
CA PHE A 434 -8.99 0.94 25.79
C PHE A 434 -10.26 0.69 26.66
N ALA A 435 -11.41 0.42 26.04
CA ALA A 435 -12.51 -0.22 26.76
C ALA A 435 -12.42 -1.74 26.59
N LEU A 436 -11.69 -2.42 27.49
CA LEU A 436 -11.64 -3.89 27.62
C LEU A 436 -13.00 -4.53 28.00
N ALA A 437 -14.08 -3.76 27.97
CA ALA A 437 -15.41 -4.16 28.43
C ALA A 437 -16.53 -3.44 27.65
N GLN A 438 -16.55 -3.48 26.32
CA GLN A 438 -17.78 -3.28 25.55
C GLN A 438 -17.88 -4.30 24.42
N ARG A 439 -18.60 -5.40 24.70
CA ARG A 439 -19.23 -6.22 23.66
C ARG A 439 -20.29 -5.35 22.96
N SER A 440 -20.28 -5.37 21.63
CA SER A 440 -21.26 -4.77 20.70
C SER A 440 -21.48 -3.25 20.81
N ILE A 441 -20.52 -2.44 20.34
CA ILE A 441 -20.85 -1.16 19.69
C ILE A 441 -21.15 -1.50 18.23
N SER A 442 -22.36 -1.21 17.74
CA SER A 442 -22.70 -1.40 16.33
C SER A 442 -21.76 -0.54 15.48
N ARG A 443 -20.85 -1.18 14.73
CA ARG A 443 -19.88 -0.52 13.83
C ARG A 443 -20.51 -0.10 12.50
N THR A 444 -21.81 0.18 12.48
CA THR A 444 -22.60 0.48 11.27
C THR A 444 -22.91 1.97 11.23
N LEU A 445 -23.10 2.53 10.03
CA LEU A 445 -23.55 3.91 9.87
C LEU A 445 -24.85 4.14 10.67
N PRO A 446 -24.95 5.25 11.43
CA PRO A 446 -26.15 5.56 12.19
C PRO A 446 -27.32 5.93 11.28
N ASN A 447 -28.52 6.04 11.85
CA ASN A 447 -29.66 6.54 11.09
C ASN A 447 -29.43 7.99 10.62
N PRO A 448 -29.89 8.36 9.40
CA PRO A 448 -29.74 9.71 8.87
C PRO A 448 -30.35 10.75 9.79
N SER A 449 -29.64 11.85 9.99
CA SER A 449 -30.09 13.00 10.77
C SER A 449 -30.16 14.24 9.88
N LEU A 450 -31.10 15.14 10.16
CA LEU A 450 -31.29 16.35 9.35
C LEU A 450 -30.00 17.18 9.34
N LEU A 451 -29.49 17.46 8.14
CA LEU A 451 -28.28 18.23 7.91
C LEU A 451 -28.62 19.68 7.57
N LEU A 452 -29.48 19.87 6.57
CA LEU A 452 -29.90 21.19 6.10
C LEU A 452 -31.35 21.14 5.61
N SER A 453 -32.13 22.13 6.01
CA SER A 453 -33.45 22.43 5.43
C SER A 453 -33.32 23.66 4.53
N PRO A 454 -32.90 23.49 3.27
CA PRO A 454 -32.57 24.62 2.41
C PRO A 454 -33.81 25.43 2.04
N GLY A 455 -35.03 24.89 2.19
CA GLY A 455 -36.30 25.59 1.98
C GLY A 455 -36.32 26.38 0.67
N LEU A 456 -35.83 25.74 -0.38
CA LEU A 456 -35.84 26.23 -1.75
C LEU A 456 -37.22 25.89 -2.36
N ASN A 457 -37.68 26.71 -3.30
CA ASN A 457 -39.02 26.58 -3.88
C ASN A 457 -39.14 25.43 -4.89
N GLU A 458 -38.01 24.84 -5.29
CA GLU A 458 -37.91 23.77 -6.28
C GLU A 458 -37.19 22.55 -5.68
N PRO A 459 -37.49 21.33 -6.18
CA PRO A 459 -36.87 20.12 -5.67
C PRO A 459 -35.37 20.06 -6.01
N ILE A 460 -34.60 19.50 -5.10
CA ILE A 460 -33.17 19.21 -5.26
C ILE A 460 -33.01 18.09 -6.29
N ARG A 461 -32.16 18.34 -7.28
CA ARG A 461 -31.88 17.44 -8.40
C ARG A 461 -30.48 16.85 -8.35
N SER A 462 -29.50 17.57 -7.83
CA SER A 462 -28.14 17.08 -7.63
C SER A 462 -27.50 17.77 -6.45
N VAL A 463 -26.57 17.08 -5.79
CA VAL A 463 -25.72 17.62 -4.73
C VAL A 463 -24.29 17.19 -5.02
N ALA A 464 -23.35 18.13 -4.96
CA ALA A 464 -21.91 17.84 -5.07
C ALA A 464 -21.18 18.45 -3.88
N ALA A 465 -20.24 17.70 -3.30
CA ALA A 465 -19.40 18.15 -2.19
C ALA A 465 -18.02 18.57 -2.71
N ALA A 466 -17.56 19.76 -2.31
CA ALA A 466 -16.24 20.29 -2.64
C ALA A 466 -15.94 21.48 -1.69
N ASP A 467 -14.79 22.16 -1.84
CA ASP A 467 -14.49 23.42 -1.14
C ASP A 467 -14.60 24.58 -2.14
N PHE A 468 -15.67 25.38 -2.05
CA PHE A 468 -15.96 26.45 -3.01
C PHE A 468 -15.46 27.82 -2.54
N ASN A 469 -15.14 28.00 -1.27
CA ASN A 469 -14.66 29.27 -0.71
C ASN A 469 -13.15 29.27 -0.37
N GLY A 470 -12.49 28.12 -0.45
CA GLY A 470 -11.07 27.92 -0.17
C GLY A 470 -10.72 27.86 1.31
N ASP A 471 -11.68 27.55 2.17
CA ASP A 471 -11.46 27.48 3.62
C ASP A 471 -11.03 26.10 4.11
N SER A 472 -10.96 25.09 3.23
CA SER A 472 -10.68 23.68 3.55
C SER A 472 -11.75 23.00 4.42
N VAL A 473 -13.00 23.43 4.31
CA VAL A 473 -14.18 22.75 4.85
C VAL A 473 -15.04 22.26 3.69
N VAL A 474 -15.78 21.17 3.92
CA VAL A 474 -16.72 20.66 2.91
C VAL A 474 -17.89 21.65 2.76
N ASP A 475 -18.08 22.14 1.56
CA ASP A 475 -19.24 22.87 1.08
C ASP A 475 -20.13 21.97 0.20
N LEU A 476 -21.39 22.36 0.01
CA LEU A 476 -22.35 21.62 -0.82
C LEU A 476 -22.92 22.50 -1.94
N LEU A 477 -22.66 22.12 -3.19
CA LEU A 477 -23.39 22.62 -4.35
C LEU A 477 -24.76 21.94 -4.40
N ILE A 478 -25.83 22.71 -4.43
CA ILE A 478 -27.22 22.24 -4.52
C ILE A 478 -27.80 22.75 -5.83
N LEU A 479 -28.21 21.83 -6.70
CA LEU A 479 -28.92 22.14 -7.92
C LEU A 479 -30.41 21.90 -7.73
N THR A 480 -31.24 22.91 -8.00
CA THR A 480 -32.71 22.77 -7.99
C THR A 480 -33.29 22.98 -9.38
N SER A 481 -34.30 22.19 -9.72
CA SER A 481 -35.06 22.40 -10.95
C SER A 481 -36.38 21.63 -10.92
N SER A 482 -37.44 22.24 -11.44
CA SER A 482 -38.70 21.54 -11.70
C SER A 482 -38.64 20.74 -13.00
N ASN A 483 -38.41 21.38 -14.15
CA ASN A 483 -38.43 20.80 -15.50
C ASN A 483 -37.41 21.47 -16.45
N GLY A 484 -36.22 21.83 -15.96
CA GLY A 484 -35.21 22.65 -16.65
C GLY A 484 -35.14 24.06 -16.06
N PRO A 485 -34.31 24.96 -16.62
CA PRO A 485 -32.87 25.02 -16.28
C PRO A 485 -32.56 24.83 -14.78
N TYR A 486 -31.34 24.42 -14.46
CA TYR A 486 -30.90 24.20 -13.08
C TYR A 486 -30.45 25.51 -12.43
N THR A 487 -31.04 25.84 -11.28
CA THR A 487 -30.55 26.93 -10.45
C THR A 487 -29.57 26.37 -9.42
N ALA A 488 -28.36 26.94 -9.39
CA ALA A 488 -27.29 26.50 -8.51
C ALA A 488 -27.21 27.37 -7.25
N PHE A 489 -27.06 26.72 -6.11
CA PHE A 489 -26.81 27.34 -4.82
C PHE A 489 -25.62 26.66 -4.13
N ILE A 490 -24.83 27.41 -3.35
CA ILE A 490 -23.77 26.82 -2.52
C ILE A 490 -24.16 27.01 -1.05
N ALA A 491 -24.18 25.91 -0.31
CA ALA A 491 -24.28 25.91 1.13
C ALA A 491 -22.87 25.74 1.71
N TYR A 492 -22.37 26.78 2.37
CA TYR A 492 -21.00 26.81 2.89
C TYR A 492 -20.91 26.11 4.25
N GLY A 493 -19.88 25.30 4.44
CA GLY A 493 -19.58 24.62 5.69
C GLY A 493 -19.10 25.59 6.77
N GLU A 494 -19.56 25.39 8.01
CA GLU A 494 -19.14 26.17 9.16
C GLU A 494 -18.12 25.40 10.01
N THR A 495 -17.01 26.08 10.34
CA THR A 495 -15.98 25.57 11.26
C THR A 495 -16.54 25.34 12.67
N GLY A 496 -15.99 24.36 13.39
CA GLY A 496 -16.33 24.07 14.79
C GLY A 496 -17.53 23.13 14.95
N SER A 497 -18.14 22.69 13.86
CA SER A 497 -19.24 21.73 13.87
C SER A 497 -18.73 20.28 13.83
N LYS A 498 -19.29 19.43 14.70
CA LYS A 498 -18.97 17.99 14.72
C LYS A 498 -19.73 17.17 13.67
N ARG A 499 -20.76 17.73 13.05
CA ARG A 499 -21.64 17.03 12.09
C ARG A 499 -21.66 17.71 10.71
N GLY A 500 -20.85 18.75 10.51
CA GLY A 500 -21.06 19.74 9.46
C GLY A 500 -22.27 20.62 9.78
N SER A 501 -22.08 21.93 9.83
CA SER A 501 -23.17 22.90 9.87
C SER A 501 -23.05 23.75 8.62
N PHE A 502 -24.16 24.10 8.00
CA PHE A 502 -24.16 24.71 6.66
C PHE A 502 -24.95 26.02 6.65
N ALA A 503 -24.34 27.06 6.11
CA ALA A 503 -24.96 28.35 5.88
C ALA A 503 -25.33 28.49 4.39
N LEU A 504 -26.61 28.75 4.11
CA LEU A 504 -27.14 28.93 2.75
C LEU A 504 -27.92 30.24 2.64
N ASP A 505 -27.47 31.15 1.76
CA ASP A 505 -28.21 32.36 1.39
C ASP A 505 -29.11 32.10 0.18
N LYS A 506 -30.39 31.78 0.45
CA LYS A 506 -31.39 31.46 -0.59
C LYS A 506 -31.70 32.64 -1.52
N SER A 507 -31.33 33.86 -1.15
CA SER A 507 -31.58 35.06 -1.96
C SER A 507 -30.54 35.26 -3.06
N LYS A 508 -29.45 34.49 -3.03
CA LYS A 508 -28.31 34.60 -3.95
C LYS A 508 -28.00 33.27 -4.62
N PRO A 509 -28.74 32.89 -5.69
CA PRO A 509 -28.29 31.81 -6.55
C PRO A 509 -26.95 32.16 -7.19
N VAL A 510 -26.10 31.16 -7.35
CA VAL A 510 -24.75 31.27 -7.92
C VAL A 510 -24.82 31.43 -9.44
N GLY A 511 -25.77 30.72 -10.07
CA GLY A 511 -26.03 30.80 -11.50
C GLY A 511 -27.23 29.95 -11.91
N THR A 512 -27.65 30.09 -13.17
CA THR A 512 -28.68 29.26 -13.78
C THR A 512 -28.13 28.64 -15.05
N PHE A 513 -28.20 27.32 -15.15
CA PHE A 513 -27.58 26.52 -16.21
C PHE A 513 -28.62 25.71 -16.98
N THR A 514 -28.44 25.55 -18.29
CA THR A 514 -29.34 24.75 -19.13
C THR A 514 -29.27 23.26 -18.78
N SER A 515 -28.07 22.78 -18.49
CA SER A 515 -27.74 21.43 -18.03
C SER A 515 -26.97 21.46 -16.71
N GLN A 516 -26.71 20.29 -16.09
CA GLN A 516 -25.96 20.23 -14.83
C GLN A 516 -24.52 20.73 -15.05
N PRO A 517 -24.04 21.72 -14.28
CA PRO A 517 -22.68 22.21 -14.37
C PRO A 517 -21.65 21.20 -13.83
N LEU A 518 -20.45 21.29 -14.39
CA LEU A 518 -19.27 20.55 -13.97
C LEU A 518 -18.59 21.28 -12.79
N VAL A 519 -18.31 20.56 -11.71
CA VAL A 519 -17.42 21.00 -10.63
C VAL A 519 -16.00 20.63 -11.04
N CYS A 520 -15.10 21.61 -11.07
CA CYS A 520 -13.74 21.46 -11.60
C CYS A 520 -12.77 22.41 -10.89
N ASP A 521 -11.48 22.36 -11.21
CA ASP A 521 -10.47 23.33 -10.77
C ASP A 521 -9.74 23.86 -12.03
N LEU A 522 -10.30 24.88 -12.67
CA LEU A 522 -9.78 25.40 -13.94
C LEU A 522 -8.56 26.30 -13.73
N ASN A 523 -8.49 27.01 -12.62
CA ASN A 523 -7.37 27.91 -12.33
C ASN A 523 -6.18 27.22 -11.60
N SER A 524 -6.33 25.94 -11.23
CA SER A 524 -5.30 25.12 -10.56
C SER A 524 -4.89 25.65 -9.19
N ASP A 525 -5.86 26.20 -8.44
CA ASP A 525 -5.68 26.72 -7.08
C ASP A 525 -6.18 25.76 -5.98
N ALA A 526 -6.69 24.58 -6.35
CA ALA A 526 -7.28 23.57 -5.48
C ALA A 526 -8.58 24.01 -4.77
N ILE A 527 -9.22 25.08 -5.25
CA ILE A 527 -10.56 25.51 -4.87
C ILE A 527 -11.52 25.11 -6.00
N ALA A 528 -12.72 24.67 -5.65
CA ALA A 528 -13.69 24.22 -6.63
C ALA A 528 -14.32 25.39 -7.40
N ASP A 529 -14.25 25.29 -8.72
CA ASP A 529 -14.89 26.14 -9.71
C ASP A 529 -16.14 25.45 -10.29
N LEU A 530 -17.01 26.24 -10.95
CA LEU A 530 -18.15 25.74 -11.72
C LEU A 530 -18.02 26.10 -13.20
N TYR A 531 -18.24 25.14 -14.07
CA TYR A 531 -18.33 25.34 -15.52
C TYR A 531 -19.64 24.79 -16.07
N GLY A 532 -20.38 25.60 -16.83
CA GLY A 532 -21.70 25.19 -17.34
C GLY A 532 -22.19 26.02 -18.51
N GLU A 533 -23.11 25.45 -19.30
CA GLU A 533 -23.85 26.18 -20.33
C GLU A 533 -25.00 26.98 -19.70
N THR A 534 -25.10 28.27 -20.02
CA THR A 534 -26.18 29.15 -19.52
C THR A 534 -27.19 29.49 -20.61
N SER A 535 -26.72 29.53 -21.86
CA SER A 535 -27.56 29.59 -23.05
C SER A 535 -26.83 28.90 -24.20
N ALA A 536 -27.54 28.63 -25.29
CA ALA A 536 -26.99 27.97 -26.48
C ALA A 536 -25.76 28.66 -27.10
N THR A 537 -25.49 29.92 -26.76
CA THR A 537 -24.36 30.70 -27.30
C THR A 537 -23.39 31.15 -26.22
N GLN A 538 -23.54 30.67 -24.99
CA GLN A 538 -22.79 31.19 -23.86
C GLN A 538 -22.59 30.14 -22.77
N HIS A 539 -21.32 29.86 -22.49
CA HIS A 539 -20.90 29.14 -21.30
C HIS A 539 -20.52 30.14 -20.20
N MET A 540 -20.49 29.65 -18.96
CA MET A 540 -20.13 30.43 -17.78
C MET A 540 -19.13 29.63 -16.95
N ILE A 541 -18.09 30.32 -16.52
CA ILE A 541 -17.14 29.86 -15.51
C ILE A 541 -17.37 30.70 -14.26
N ILE A 542 -17.43 30.04 -13.10
CA ILE A 542 -17.50 30.68 -11.80
C ILE A 542 -16.31 30.19 -11.01
N TYR A 543 -15.33 31.07 -10.82
CA TYR A 543 -14.16 30.75 -10.02
C TYR A 543 -14.51 30.81 -8.53
N GLY A 544 -14.10 29.78 -7.79
CA GLY A 544 -14.25 29.69 -6.34
C GLY A 544 -13.40 30.69 -5.56
N GLY A 545 -13.52 30.66 -4.23
CA GLY A 545 -12.73 31.45 -3.28
C GLY A 545 -13.51 32.52 -2.53
N ASN A 546 -12.80 33.33 -1.74
CA ASN A 546 -13.39 34.38 -0.89
C ASN A 546 -14.24 35.42 -1.66
N VAL A 547 -13.92 35.65 -2.94
CA VAL A 547 -14.72 36.49 -3.84
C VAL A 547 -14.89 35.71 -5.13
N SER A 548 -16.06 35.10 -5.31
CA SER A 548 -16.36 34.38 -6.54
C SER A 548 -16.36 35.34 -7.73
N SER A 549 -15.66 34.94 -8.80
CA SER A 549 -15.58 35.73 -10.03
C SER A 549 -16.25 34.99 -11.17
N ILE A 550 -17.11 35.69 -11.91
CA ILE A 550 -17.92 35.11 -12.97
C ILE A 550 -17.35 35.56 -14.32
N VAL A 551 -17.03 34.59 -15.16
CA VAL A 551 -16.54 34.80 -16.53
C VAL A 551 -17.53 34.18 -17.51
N ASN A 552 -18.04 35.01 -18.41
CA ASN A 552 -18.89 34.56 -19.50
C ASN A 552 -18.04 34.25 -20.73
N VAL A 553 -18.16 33.03 -21.25
CA VAL A 553 -17.40 32.55 -22.39
C VAL A 553 -18.35 32.44 -23.59
N PRO A 554 -18.19 33.27 -24.63
CA PRO A 554 -18.95 33.13 -25.86
C PRO A 554 -18.69 31.76 -26.47
N TYR A 555 -19.76 31.09 -26.88
CA TYR A 555 -19.69 29.74 -27.43
C TYR A 555 -20.52 29.64 -28.70
N ASN A 556 -19.97 28.97 -29.71
CA ASN A 556 -20.62 28.77 -31.00
C ASN A 556 -20.36 27.32 -31.47
N GLY A 557 -20.89 26.37 -30.70
CA GLY A 557 -20.76 24.94 -30.95
C GLY A 557 -22.04 24.17 -30.63
N PRO A 558 -22.00 22.84 -30.61
CA PRO A 558 -23.14 22.01 -30.23
C PRO A 558 -23.54 22.24 -28.76
N LYS A 559 -24.84 22.16 -28.48
CA LYS A 559 -25.37 22.45 -27.14
C LYS A 559 -25.01 21.33 -26.17
N TRP A 560 -24.85 21.67 -24.89
CA TRP A 560 -24.71 20.67 -23.84
C TRP A 560 -25.96 19.79 -23.81
N SER A 561 -25.78 18.46 -23.80
CA SER A 561 -26.90 17.54 -23.77
C SER A 561 -27.75 17.71 -22.51
N SER A 562 -29.05 17.48 -22.64
CA SER A 562 -29.99 17.46 -21.52
C SER A 562 -29.67 16.40 -20.45
N LEU A 563 -28.89 15.37 -20.79
CA LEU A 563 -28.40 14.38 -19.83
C LEU A 563 -27.37 14.95 -18.85
N GLY A 564 -26.67 16.03 -19.22
CA GLY A 564 -25.71 16.72 -18.36
C GLY A 564 -24.38 16.00 -18.12
N TYR A 565 -24.09 14.91 -18.85
CA TYR A 565 -22.88 14.11 -18.64
C TYR A 565 -21.62 14.91 -18.94
N SER A 566 -20.70 14.92 -17.99
CA SER A 566 -19.44 15.65 -18.06
C SER A 566 -18.39 15.04 -17.12
N ALA A 567 -17.13 15.29 -17.43
CA ALA A 567 -15.98 14.91 -16.62
C ALA A 567 -14.85 15.94 -16.69
N PHE A 568 -14.04 15.96 -15.64
CA PHE A 568 -12.82 16.76 -15.49
C PHE A 568 -11.65 15.86 -15.08
N GLY A 569 -10.76 15.54 -16.01
CA GLY A 569 -9.70 14.55 -15.77
C GLY A 569 -8.61 14.63 -16.82
N ASP A 570 -7.38 14.33 -16.43
CA ASP A 570 -6.22 14.26 -17.33
C ASP A 570 -6.34 12.99 -18.17
N VAL A 571 -6.63 13.15 -19.47
CA VAL A 571 -6.82 12.02 -20.41
C VAL A 571 -5.66 11.84 -21.39
N ASP A 572 -4.66 12.72 -21.37
CA ASP A 572 -3.48 12.62 -22.24
C ASP A 572 -2.14 12.54 -21.50
N GLY A 573 -2.18 12.51 -20.17
CA GLY A 573 -1.04 12.24 -19.29
C GLY A 573 -0.14 13.43 -19.06
N ASP A 574 -0.59 14.66 -19.40
CA ASP A 574 0.20 15.88 -19.25
C ASP A 574 0.09 16.53 -17.85
N THR A 575 -0.68 15.92 -16.94
CA THR A 575 -1.01 16.36 -15.57
C THR A 575 -2.01 17.53 -15.47
N ILE A 576 -2.55 18.01 -16.59
CA ILE A 576 -3.56 19.06 -16.67
C ILE A 576 -4.91 18.40 -16.98
N PRO A 577 -5.92 18.53 -16.11
CA PRO A 577 -7.20 17.91 -16.37
C PRO A 577 -7.93 18.59 -17.54
N ASP A 578 -8.42 17.76 -18.44
CA ASP A 578 -9.23 18.14 -19.59
C ASP A 578 -10.73 18.14 -19.26
N VAL A 579 -11.51 18.81 -20.09
CA VAL A 579 -12.97 18.84 -19.95
C VAL A 579 -13.62 18.01 -21.02
N LEU A 580 -14.40 17.02 -20.62
CA LEU A 580 -15.17 16.16 -21.51
C LEU A 580 -16.67 16.35 -21.26
N ILE A 581 -17.45 16.60 -22.32
CA ILE A 581 -18.87 16.91 -22.23
C ILE A 581 -19.67 16.12 -23.27
N LEU A 582 -20.83 15.59 -22.88
CA LEU A 582 -21.80 15.08 -23.84
C LEU A 582 -22.61 16.25 -24.45
N VAL A 583 -22.54 16.39 -25.76
CA VAL A 583 -23.18 17.46 -26.52
C VAL A 583 -24.15 16.91 -27.57
N GLU A 584 -25.07 17.75 -28.04
CA GLU A 584 -26.03 17.42 -29.09
C GLU A 584 -25.76 18.24 -30.35
N GLN A 585 -25.43 17.56 -31.46
CA GLN A 585 -25.17 18.16 -32.77
C GLN A 585 -26.09 17.54 -33.83
N GLY A 586 -26.94 18.36 -34.46
CA GLY A 586 -27.83 17.87 -35.53
C GLY A 586 -28.81 16.78 -35.09
N GLY A 587 -29.15 16.72 -33.79
CA GLY A 587 -30.00 15.68 -33.20
C GLY A 587 -29.28 14.38 -32.86
N GLN A 588 -27.96 14.33 -32.99
CA GLN A 588 -27.12 13.19 -32.60
C GLN A 588 -26.23 13.56 -31.41
N PRO A 589 -26.10 12.68 -30.40
CA PRO A 589 -25.18 12.87 -29.28
C PRO A 589 -23.73 12.66 -29.74
N LYS A 590 -22.82 13.49 -29.24
CA LYS A 590 -21.36 13.39 -29.45
C LYS A 590 -20.62 13.72 -28.17
N LEU A 591 -19.36 13.30 -28.06
CA LEU A 591 -18.48 13.73 -26.98
C LEU A 591 -17.66 14.94 -27.46
N GLN A 592 -17.67 16.01 -26.69
CA GLN A 592 -16.82 17.18 -26.91
C GLN A 592 -15.65 17.13 -25.92
N LEU A 593 -14.43 16.98 -26.44
CA LEU A 593 -13.21 17.00 -25.66
C LEU A 593 -12.53 18.37 -25.81
N ILE A 594 -12.38 19.08 -24.69
CA ILE A 594 -11.67 20.36 -24.60
C ILE A 594 -10.32 20.07 -23.97
N ARG A 595 -9.31 19.83 -24.82
CA ARG A 595 -7.92 19.62 -24.38
C ARG A 595 -7.33 20.90 -23.82
N ARG A 596 -6.79 20.85 -22.61
CA ARG A 596 -6.21 21.99 -21.91
C ARG A 596 -4.69 21.89 -21.93
N ASP A 597 -4.03 23.02 -21.74
CA ASP A 597 -2.58 23.09 -21.64
C ASP A 597 -2.21 24.24 -20.70
N VAL A 598 -0.92 24.38 -20.38
CA VAL A 598 -0.44 25.44 -19.47
C VAL A 598 -0.82 26.84 -19.96
N SER A 599 -1.05 27.06 -21.26
CA SER A 599 -1.41 28.37 -21.82
C SER A 599 -2.90 28.71 -21.67
N SER A 600 -3.76 27.71 -21.48
CA SER A 600 -5.18 27.93 -21.26
C SER A 600 -5.54 28.25 -19.81
N ILE A 601 -4.67 27.93 -18.85
CA ILE A 601 -4.82 28.26 -17.42
C ILE A 601 -4.70 29.79 -17.22
N PRO A 602 -5.64 30.44 -16.50
CA PRO A 602 -6.64 29.87 -15.59
C PRO A 602 -8.02 29.53 -16.21
N GLY A 603 -8.17 29.69 -17.53
CA GLY A 603 -9.45 29.51 -18.22
C GLY A 603 -9.52 28.27 -19.10
N LEU A 604 -10.21 28.45 -20.22
CA LEU A 604 -10.37 27.46 -21.27
C LEU A 604 -9.67 27.92 -22.54
N PRO A 605 -9.20 26.98 -23.38
CA PRO A 605 -8.70 27.30 -24.71
C PRO A 605 -9.83 27.82 -25.60
N ASP A 606 -9.48 28.20 -26.83
CA ASP A 606 -10.46 28.55 -27.86
C ASP A 606 -11.41 27.36 -28.12
N LEU A 607 -12.65 27.47 -27.62
CA LEU A 607 -13.68 26.43 -27.70
C LEU A 607 -14.07 26.05 -29.13
N SER A 608 -13.78 26.90 -30.13
CA SER A 608 -14.01 26.55 -31.54
C SER A 608 -13.09 25.43 -32.04
N LYS A 609 -12.01 25.15 -31.31
CA LYS A 609 -11.05 24.07 -31.59
C LYS A 609 -11.30 22.80 -30.77
N ALA A 610 -12.37 22.78 -29.96
CA ALA A 610 -12.72 21.59 -29.20
C ALA A 610 -12.97 20.40 -30.15
N GLU A 611 -12.42 19.25 -29.78
CA GLU A 611 -12.55 18.02 -30.55
C GLU A 611 -13.97 17.46 -30.39
N LEU A 612 -14.58 17.03 -31.49
CA LEU A 612 -15.88 16.36 -31.48
C LEU A 612 -15.68 14.90 -31.86
N ILE A 613 -15.86 14.02 -30.88
CA ILE A 613 -15.71 12.58 -31.01
C ILE A 613 -17.09 11.99 -31.29
N ASP A 614 -17.19 11.32 -32.44
CA ASP A 614 -18.38 10.57 -32.84
C ASP A 614 -18.54 9.34 -31.94
N LEU A 615 -19.79 8.97 -31.64
CA LEU A 615 -20.08 7.77 -30.87
C LEU A 615 -19.84 6.50 -31.72
N PRO A 616 -19.70 5.31 -31.10
CA PRO A 616 -19.62 4.05 -31.83
C PRO A 616 -20.72 3.91 -32.88
N ARG A 617 -20.36 3.43 -34.08
CA ARG A 617 -21.27 3.30 -35.24
C ARG A 617 -22.58 2.57 -34.93
N GLN A 618 -22.54 1.63 -33.98
CA GLN A 618 -23.71 0.88 -33.51
C GLN A 618 -24.74 1.80 -32.83
N LEU A 619 -24.28 2.79 -32.08
CA LEU A 619 -25.14 3.78 -31.41
C LEU A 619 -25.63 4.85 -32.39
N GLU A 620 -24.80 5.27 -33.35
CA GLU A 620 -25.21 6.22 -34.39
C GLU A 620 -26.29 5.64 -35.31
N ALA A 621 -26.22 4.34 -35.61
CA ALA A 621 -27.20 3.63 -36.41
C ALA A 621 -28.50 3.32 -35.63
N ALA A 622 -28.48 3.46 -34.29
CA ALA A 622 -29.65 3.19 -33.46
C ALA A 622 -30.69 4.30 -33.61
N THR A 623 -31.96 3.92 -33.71
CA THR A 623 -33.06 4.90 -33.82
C THR A 623 -33.35 5.64 -32.52
N LYS A 624 -33.10 4.99 -31.37
CA LYS A 624 -33.24 5.54 -30.02
C LYS A 624 -32.22 4.89 -29.08
N PRO A 625 -30.95 5.33 -29.10
CA PRO A 625 -29.97 4.82 -28.16
C PRO A 625 -30.23 5.35 -26.74
N THR A 626 -29.97 4.51 -25.74
CA THR A 626 -29.93 4.91 -24.33
C THR A 626 -28.46 4.99 -23.92
N LEU A 627 -27.99 6.17 -23.49
CA LEU A 627 -26.60 6.37 -23.05
C LEU A 627 -26.54 6.39 -21.53
N GLY A 628 -25.70 5.56 -20.93
CA GLY A 628 -25.33 5.72 -19.53
C GLY A 628 -24.27 6.81 -19.34
N LEU A 629 -24.08 7.26 -18.11
CA LEU A 629 -22.97 8.10 -17.72
C LEU A 629 -21.66 7.39 -18.08
N PHE A 630 -20.75 8.08 -18.75
CA PHE A 630 -19.42 7.52 -19.01
C PHE A 630 -18.53 7.65 -17.77
N SER A 631 -17.47 6.86 -17.67
CA SER A 631 -16.47 6.95 -16.59
C SER A 631 -15.06 6.93 -17.16
N LEU A 632 -14.11 7.56 -16.44
CA LEU A 632 -12.70 7.59 -16.79
C LEU A 632 -11.89 6.68 -15.87
N GLY A 633 -10.98 5.88 -16.41
CA GLY A 633 -10.10 5.00 -15.64
C GLY A 633 -9.18 4.18 -16.54
N ASP A 634 -8.17 3.55 -15.93
CA ASP A 634 -7.18 2.67 -16.57
C ASP A 634 -7.71 1.23 -16.66
N TYR A 635 -8.55 0.95 -17.65
CA TYR A 635 -9.33 -0.29 -17.68
C TYR A 635 -8.56 -1.50 -18.21
N ASP A 636 -7.54 -1.29 -19.03
CA ASP A 636 -6.67 -2.35 -19.53
C ASP A 636 -5.36 -2.52 -18.74
N SER A 637 -5.12 -1.62 -17.76
CA SER A 637 -3.98 -1.62 -16.85
C SER A 637 -2.65 -1.32 -17.55
N ASP A 638 -2.67 -0.44 -18.55
CA ASP A 638 -1.47 0.04 -19.26
C ASP A 638 -0.87 1.32 -18.64
N GLY A 639 -1.56 1.93 -17.66
CA GLY A 639 -1.16 3.15 -16.97
C GLY A 639 -1.72 4.44 -17.58
N LYS A 640 -2.58 4.36 -18.60
CA LYS A 640 -3.29 5.48 -19.22
C LYS A 640 -4.75 5.49 -18.80
N ILE A 641 -5.45 6.55 -19.17
CA ILE A 641 -6.85 6.74 -18.81
C ILE A 641 -7.68 6.58 -20.07
N GLU A 642 -8.63 5.65 -20.04
CA GLU A 642 -9.62 5.45 -21.09
C GLU A 642 -10.99 5.94 -20.63
N LEU A 643 -11.90 6.06 -21.60
CA LEU A 643 -13.31 6.29 -21.32
C LEU A 643 -14.13 5.03 -21.50
N LEU A 644 -14.96 4.72 -20.50
CA LEU A 644 -15.94 3.65 -20.53
C LEU A 644 -17.35 4.23 -20.73
N LEU A 645 -18.09 3.75 -21.72
CA LEU A 645 -19.46 4.17 -22.03
C LEU A 645 -20.41 2.97 -22.05
N PRO A 646 -21.20 2.73 -20.99
CA PRO A 646 -22.31 1.78 -21.04
C PRO A 646 -23.46 2.38 -21.85
N ALA A 647 -23.97 1.65 -22.83
CA ALA A 647 -25.03 2.14 -23.71
C ALA A 647 -25.88 1.00 -24.28
N CYS A 648 -27.07 1.38 -24.75
CA CYS A 648 -28.01 0.47 -25.37
C CYS A 648 -28.42 0.97 -26.76
N THR A 649 -28.40 0.09 -27.76
CA THR A 649 -28.86 0.39 -29.13
C THR A 649 -30.36 0.19 -29.30
N THR A 650 -31.02 -0.43 -28.33
CA THR A 650 -32.46 -0.73 -28.32
C THR A 650 -33.12 -0.14 -27.07
N SER A 651 -34.38 0.26 -27.19
CA SER A 651 -35.18 0.69 -26.04
C SER A 651 -35.35 -0.45 -25.04
N GLY A 652 -35.10 -0.20 -23.76
CA GLY A 652 -35.18 -1.21 -22.71
C GLY A 652 -33.97 -2.14 -22.63
N CYS A 653 -32.90 -1.86 -23.38
CA CYS A 653 -31.58 -2.52 -23.32
C CYS A 653 -31.50 -4.03 -23.59
N ARG A 654 -32.59 -4.75 -23.87
CA ARG A 654 -32.62 -6.23 -23.91
C ARG A 654 -31.61 -6.87 -24.86
N ASP A 655 -31.68 -6.55 -26.15
CA ASP A 655 -30.89 -7.22 -27.21
C ASP A 655 -29.81 -6.29 -27.80
N GLY A 656 -29.50 -5.20 -27.10
CA GLY A 656 -28.60 -4.15 -27.59
C GLY A 656 -27.74 -3.52 -26.51
N SER A 657 -27.49 -4.22 -25.40
CA SER A 657 -26.59 -3.76 -24.34
C SER A 657 -25.13 -3.89 -24.75
N HIS A 658 -24.39 -2.80 -24.63
CA HIS A 658 -22.95 -2.74 -24.91
C HIS A 658 -22.24 -1.90 -23.86
N ILE A 659 -20.96 -2.18 -23.63
CA ILE A 659 -20.05 -1.23 -22.99
C ILE A 659 -18.90 -1.01 -23.96
N PHE A 660 -18.68 0.26 -24.29
CA PHE A 660 -17.63 0.68 -25.19
C PHE A 660 -16.49 1.30 -24.40
N MET A 661 -15.27 1.12 -24.88
CA MET A 661 -14.07 1.77 -24.38
C MET A 661 -13.53 2.68 -25.47
N TYR A 662 -13.17 3.92 -25.13
CA TYR A 662 -12.50 4.84 -26.03
C TYR A 662 -11.08 5.08 -25.53
N ASP A 663 -10.11 4.78 -26.39
CA ASP A 663 -8.70 5.06 -26.16
C ASP A 663 -8.38 6.44 -26.74
N PHE A 664 -7.92 7.37 -25.88
CA PHE A 664 -7.64 8.75 -26.26
C PHE A 664 -6.33 8.90 -27.06
N GLU A 665 -5.41 7.94 -26.98
CA GLU A 665 -4.14 7.94 -27.72
C GLU A 665 -4.34 7.34 -29.12
N LEU A 666 -5.02 6.19 -29.20
CA LEU A 666 -5.36 5.54 -30.46
C LEU A 666 -6.53 6.22 -31.17
N THR A 667 -7.31 7.03 -30.46
CA THR A 667 -8.52 7.72 -30.95
C THR A 667 -9.57 6.75 -31.49
N GLU A 668 -9.68 5.56 -30.90
CA GLU A 668 -10.51 4.46 -31.39
C GLU A 668 -11.50 3.96 -30.33
N TRP A 669 -12.71 3.64 -30.79
CA TRP A 669 -13.71 2.93 -29.99
C TRP A 669 -13.56 1.42 -30.12
N THR A 670 -13.47 0.73 -28.99
CA THR A 670 -13.52 -0.73 -28.91
C THR A 670 -14.74 -1.17 -28.10
N SER A 671 -15.29 -2.35 -28.43
CA SER A 671 -16.37 -2.96 -27.64
C SER A 671 -15.75 -3.95 -26.67
N ILE A 672 -16.12 -3.83 -25.38
CA ILE A 672 -15.70 -4.78 -24.34
C ILE A 672 -16.51 -6.07 -24.48
N ASP A 673 -15.85 -7.20 -24.32
CA ASP A 673 -16.49 -8.52 -24.35
C ASP A 673 -17.10 -8.79 -22.97
N ILE A 674 -18.44 -8.81 -22.87
CA ILE A 674 -19.13 -8.98 -21.57
C ILE A 674 -19.82 -10.33 -21.49
N ILE A 675 -19.51 -11.09 -20.44
CA ILE A 675 -20.26 -12.27 -20.04
C ILE A 675 -21.40 -11.82 -19.13
N TRP A 676 -22.55 -11.51 -19.75
CA TRP A 676 -23.74 -10.96 -19.08
C TRP A 676 -24.39 -11.94 -18.10
N GLU A 677 -24.32 -13.24 -18.36
CA GLU A 677 -24.89 -14.27 -17.48
C GLU A 677 -24.06 -14.37 -16.18
N PRO A 678 -24.63 -14.01 -15.02
CA PRO A 678 -23.86 -14.00 -13.79
C PRO A 678 -23.44 -15.40 -13.38
N LYS A 679 -22.21 -15.53 -12.89
CA LYS A 679 -21.65 -16.83 -12.50
C LYS A 679 -22.51 -17.50 -11.41
N GLY A 680 -23.03 -18.69 -11.71
CA GLY A 680 -23.82 -19.49 -10.77
C GLY A 680 -25.27 -19.05 -10.59
N ALA A 681 -25.81 -18.20 -11.47
CA ALA A 681 -27.20 -17.77 -11.41
C ALA A 681 -28.18 -18.91 -11.74
N HIS A 682 -29.16 -19.14 -10.85
CA HIS A 682 -30.34 -19.98 -11.12
C HIS A 682 -31.61 -19.13 -10.88
N PRO A 683 -32.67 -19.22 -11.71
CA PRO A 683 -32.84 -19.94 -13.00
C PRO A 683 -32.26 -19.23 -14.25
N SER A 684 -32.36 -19.87 -15.42
CA SER A 684 -31.88 -19.37 -16.73
C SER A 684 -32.70 -18.18 -17.23
N TYR A 685 -32.26 -16.96 -16.89
CA TYR A 685 -32.74 -15.71 -17.45
C TYR A 685 -31.81 -15.23 -18.58
N SER A 686 -32.32 -14.40 -19.51
CA SER A 686 -31.43 -13.53 -20.28
C SER A 686 -31.10 -12.28 -19.46
N TRP A 687 -29.94 -11.68 -19.71
CA TRP A 687 -29.39 -10.59 -18.91
C TRP A 687 -28.96 -9.44 -19.82
N SER A 688 -29.19 -8.21 -19.35
CA SER A 688 -28.84 -6.98 -20.07
C SER A 688 -28.57 -5.85 -19.08
N LEU A 689 -28.06 -4.72 -19.55
CA LEU A 689 -28.04 -3.48 -18.77
C LEU A 689 -29.46 -3.12 -18.32
N ALA A 690 -29.59 -2.56 -17.12
CA ALA A 690 -30.84 -2.01 -16.62
C ALA A 690 -30.93 -0.52 -16.96
N GLU A 691 -32.01 -0.13 -17.66
CA GLU A 691 -32.39 1.28 -17.75
C GLU A 691 -32.87 1.77 -16.38
N THR A 692 -32.55 3.01 -16.06
CA THR A 692 -32.93 3.61 -14.79
C THR A 692 -34.42 3.99 -14.79
N PRO A 693 -35.21 3.60 -13.79
CA PRO A 693 -36.64 3.95 -13.72
C PRO A 693 -36.88 5.47 -13.71
N VAL A 694 -37.77 5.96 -14.58
CA VAL A 694 -38.10 7.38 -14.70
C VAL A 694 -39.00 7.82 -13.55
N THR A 695 -38.47 8.59 -12.60
CA THR A 695 -39.26 9.14 -11.46
C THR A 695 -38.76 10.49 -10.97
N THR A 696 -39.54 11.11 -10.08
CA THR A 696 -39.17 12.36 -9.41
C THR A 696 -37.99 12.15 -8.44
N GLY A 697 -37.25 13.22 -8.14
CA GLY A 697 -36.07 13.17 -7.25
C GLY A 697 -34.75 13.49 -7.94
N LEU A 698 -33.65 12.91 -7.42
CA LEU A 698 -32.31 13.17 -7.92
C LEU A 698 -32.13 12.70 -9.36
N THR A 699 -31.45 13.50 -10.16
CA THR A 699 -30.99 13.13 -11.50
C THR A 699 -29.93 12.05 -11.36
N VAL A 700 -30.05 11.00 -12.17
CA VAL A 700 -29.17 9.84 -12.17
C VAL A 700 -28.90 9.45 -13.63
N SER A 701 -27.88 8.62 -13.85
CA SER A 701 -27.56 8.05 -15.17
C SER A 701 -28.78 7.33 -15.78
N SER A 702 -28.95 7.33 -17.10
CA SER A 702 -30.06 6.66 -17.79
C SER A 702 -29.92 5.13 -17.82
N VAL A 703 -28.70 4.64 -17.60
CA VAL A 703 -28.41 3.24 -17.29
C VAL A 703 -27.94 3.17 -15.85
N VAL A 704 -28.31 2.13 -15.09
CA VAL A 704 -27.93 2.01 -13.69
C VAL A 704 -26.41 1.77 -13.59
N GLY A 705 -25.69 2.77 -13.07
CA GLY A 705 -24.22 2.82 -13.07
C GLY A 705 -23.67 3.71 -14.19
N PRO A 706 -22.37 3.59 -14.53
CA PRO A 706 -21.35 2.78 -13.88
C PRO A 706 -20.87 3.41 -12.57
N THR A 707 -20.43 2.58 -11.63
CA THR A 707 -19.51 2.99 -10.55
C THR A 707 -18.22 2.20 -10.73
N VAL A 708 -17.08 2.80 -10.43
CA VAL A 708 -15.76 2.25 -10.77
C VAL A 708 -14.92 2.13 -9.51
N GLY A 709 -14.19 1.03 -9.41
CA GLY A 709 -13.23 0.78 -8.35
C GLY A 709 -12.72 -0.65 -8.44
N ASP A 710 -11.53 -0.90 -7.91
CA ASP A 710 -10.95 -2.25 -7.82
C ASP A 710 -11.63 -3.00 -6.67
N PHE A 711 -12.64 -3.81 -7.02
CA PHE A 711 -13.63 -4.33 -6.08
C PHE A 711 -13.18 -5.66 -5.45
N ASP A 712 -12.30 -6.40 -6.11
CA ASP A 712 -11.68 -7.60 -5.55
C ASP A 712 -10.17 -7.46 -5.26
N LEU A 713 -9.63 -6.25 -5.43
CA LEU A 713 -8.25 -5.85 -5.09
C LEU A 713 -7.20 -6.59 -5.94
N ASP A 714 -7.53 -6.90 -7.20
CA ASP A 714 -6.65 -7.61 -8.13
C ASP A 714 -5.73 -6.69 -8.95
N GLY A 715 -5.92 -5.37 -8.84
CA GLY A 715 -5.17 -4.33 -9.54
C GLY A 715 -5.86 -3.81 -10.80
N ARG A 716 -7.05 -4.29 -11.13
CA ARG A 716 -7.83 -3.85 -12.30
C ARG A 716 -9.10 -3.13 -11.87
N PRO A 717 -9.49 -2.02 -12.53
CA PRO A 717 -10.77 -1.39 -12.22
C PRO A 717 -11.96 -2.26 -12.61
N ASP A 718 -12.83 -2.55 -11.64
CA ASP A 718 -14.12 -3.21 -11.84
C ASP A 718 -15.26 -2.20 -11.96
N VAL A 719 -16.40 -2.68 -12.45
CA VAL A 719 -17.56 -1.82 -12.74
C VAL A 719 -18.82 -2.34 -12.07
N GLY A 720 -19.40 -1.56 -11.16
CA GLY A 720 -20.73 -1.82 -10.64
C GLY A 720 -21.81 -1.32 -11.60
N VAL A 721 -22.81 -2.17 -11.89
CA VAL A 721 -23.94 -1.86 -12.79
C VAL A 721 -25.24 -2.50 -12.29
N GLY A 722 -26.37 -1.96 -12.71
CA GLY A 722 -27.65 -2.65 -12.59
C GLY A 722 -27.86 -3.58 -13.77
N LEU A 723 -28.25 -4.83 -13.51
CA LEU A 723 -28.63 -5.78 -14.55
C LEU A 723 -30.13 -6.03 -14.54
N ALA A 724 -30.74 -5.97 -15.72
CA ALA A 724 -32.10 -6.41 -15.94
C ALA A 724 -32.11 -7.91 -16.30
N TYR A 725 -33.03 -8.67 -15.70
CA TYR A 725 -33.22 -10.09 -15.99
C TYR A 725 -34.60 -10.36 -16.59
N TRP A 726 -34.67 -11.30 -17.53
CA TRP A 726 -35.86 -11.53 -18.35
C TRP A 726 -36.27 -13.00 -18.41
N SER A 727 -37.55 -13.29 -18.18
CA SER A 727 -38.16 -14.63 -18.24
C SER A 727 -38.94 -14.93 -19.53
N GLY A 728 -38.69 -14.17 -20.60
CA GLY A 728 -39.33 -14.35 -21.91
C GLY A 728 -40.39 -13.31 -22.28
N SER A 729 -40.82 -12.44 -21.35
CA SER A 729 -41.70 -11.28 -21.59
C SER A 729 -40.98 -10.14 -22.33
N SER A 730 -41.73 -9.18 -22.89
CA SER A 730 -41.19 -7.96 -23.52
C SER A 730 -40.75 -6.88 -22.54
N SER A 731 -41.18 -6.96 -21.28
CA SER A 731 -40.72 -6.13 -20.15
C SER A 731 -39.75 -6.92 -19.26
N PRO A 732 -38.79 -6.26 -18.60
CA PRO A 732 -37.88 -6.95 -17.69
C PRO A 732 -38.67 -7.54 -16.53
N THR A 733 -38.25 -8.71 -16.04
CA THR A 733 -38.86 -9.36 -14.87
C THR A 733 -38.45 -8.63 -13.59
N GLY A 734 -37.28 -7.98 -13.59
CA GLY A 734 -36.80 -7.11 -12.52
C GLY A 734 -35.40 -6.62 -12.82
N SER A 735 -34.80 -5.92 -11.88
CA SER A 735 -33.39 -5.49 -11.95
C SER A 735 -32.69 -5.74 -10.62
N VAL A 736 -31.41 -6.10 -10.70
CA VAL A 736 -30.57 -6.44 -9.53
C VAL A 736 -29.21 -5.76 -9.64
N PRO A 737 -28.57 -5.41 -8.50
CA PRO A 737 -27.22 -4.89 -8.51
C PRO A 737 -26.23 -6.01 -8.87
N ALA A 738 -25.23 -5.68 -9.67
CA ALA A 738 -24.17 -6.59 -10.07
C ALA A 738 -22.82 -5.86 -10.14
N VAL A 739 -21.76 -6.64 -10.10
CA VAL A 739 -20.40 -6.18 -10.38
C VAL A 739 -19.91 -6.91 -11.63
N LEU A 740 -19.39 -6.16 -12.59
CA LEU A 740 -18.66 -6.67 -13.73
C LEU A 740 -17.18 -6.70 -13.33
N LEU A 741 -16.67 -7.89 -13.07
CA LEU A 741 -15.25 -8.08 -12.77
C LEU A 741 -14.42 -8.02 -14.05
N ASN A 742 -13.31 -7.29 -13.99
CA ASN A 742 -12.37 -7.13 -15.09
C ASN A 742 -11.42 -8.34 -15.20
N GLU A 743 -11.64 -9.22 -16.18
CA GLU A 743 -10.78 -10.40 -16.40
C GLU A 743 -9.52 -10.07 -17.24
N GLY A 744 -9.28 -8.79 -17.54
CA GLY A 744 -8.18 -8.31 -18.35
C GLY A 744 -8.35 -8.57 -19.86
N VAL A 745 -7.32 -8.22 -20.63
CA VAL A 745 -7.28 -8.44 -22.08
C VAL A 745 -7.07 -9.92 -22.39
N GLN A 746 -8.02 -10.53 -23.11
CA GLN A 746 -7.97 -11.95 -23.44
C GLN A 746 -7.08 -12.21 -24.66
N SER A 747 -6.14 -13.15 -24.55
CA SER A 747 -5.21 -13.47 -25.65
C SER A 747 -5.88 -14.03 -26.92
N SER A 748 -7.13 -14.49 -26.82
CA SER A 748 -7.88 -15.05 -27.95
C SER A 748 -8.60 -14.00 -28.79
N THR A 749 -9.06 -12.91 -28.18
CA THR A 749 -9.83 -11.84 -28.84
C THR A 749 -9.07 -10.52 -28.93
N ASP A 750 -7.97 -10.38 -28.18
CA ASP A 750 -7.23 -9.13 -28.02
C ASP A 750 -8.14 -7.98 -27.55
N ARG A 751 -9.11 -8.33 -26.69
CA ARG A 751 -10.10 -7.41 -26.14
C ARG A 751 -10.23 -7.60 -24.64
N LEU A 752 -10.52 -6.51 -23.96
CA LEU A 752 -10.89 -6.50 -22.56
C LEU A 752 -12.17 -7.32 -22.35
N GLN A 753 -12.18 -8.21 -21.35
CA GLN A 753 -13.33 -9.04 -21.02
C GLN A 753 -13.80 -8.80 -19.61
N PHE A 754 -15.11 -8.55 -19.45
CA PHE A 754 -15.77 -8.42 -18.16
C PHE A 754 -16.71 -9.59 -17.89
N ARG A 755 -16.82 -10.01 -16.63
CA ARG A 755 -17.78 -11.05 -16.20
C ARG A 755 -18.72 -10.55 -15.12
N ALA A 756 -20.02 -10.78 -15.31
CA ALA A 756 -21.02 -10.41 -14.32
C ALA A 756 -21.04 -11.33 -13.09
N PHE A 757 -21.19 -10.71 -11.92
CA PHE A 757 -21.41 -11.37 -10.64
C PHE A 757 -22.54 -10.67 -9.87
N LEU A 758 -23.38 -11.48 -9.21
CA LEU A 758 -24.40 -10.98 -8.30
C LEU A 758 -23.84 -10.85 -6.87
N LEU A 759 -24.49 -10.02 -6.06
CA LEU A 759 -24.16 -9.84 -4.64
C LEU A 759 -24.68 -11.03 -3.81
N SER A 760 -23.91 -12.13 -3.76
CA SER A 760 -24.30 -13.34 -3.03
C SER A 760 -24.53 -13.08 -1.54
N GLY A 761 -25.69 -13.46 -1.02
CA GLY A 761 -26.07 -13.24 0.40
C GLY A 761 -26.69 -11.87 0.70
N ALA A 762 -26.67 -10.93 -0.25
CA ALA A 762 -27.39 -9.67 -0.09
C ALA A 762 -28.91 -9.89 -0.09
N SER A 763 -29.63 -9.23 0.81
CA SER A 763 -31.09 -9.19 0.75
C SER A 763 -31.51 -8.28 -0.41
N LEU A 764 -31.73 -8.88 -1.58
CA LEU A 764 -32.17 -8.14 -2.76
C LEU A 764 -33.51 -7.42 -2.48
N PRO A 765 -33.77 -6.30 -3.15
CA PRO A 765 -35.06 -5.62 -3.08
C PRO A 765 -36.22 -6.59 -3.39
N GLU A 766 -37.40 -6.37 -2.79
CA GLU A 766 -38.60 -7.15 -3.08
C GLU A 766 -38.88 -7.18 -4.59
N GLY A 767 -39.54 -8.22 -5.11
CA GLY A 767 -39.69 -8.47 -6.56
C GLY A 767 -40.37 -7.35 -7.38
N ASN A 768 -40.93 -6.32 -6.75
CA ASN A 768 -41.54 -5.15 -7.40
C ASN A 768 -40.63 -3.89 -7.33
N ALA A 769 -39.39 -4.01 -6.85
CA ALA A 769 -38.47 -2.90 -6.71
C ALA A 769 -37.34 -3.00 -7.76
N HIS A 770 -37.06 -1.87 -8.41
CA HIS A 770 -36.02 -1.74 -9.42
C HIS A 770 -34.80 -1.02 -8.85
N VAL A 771 -33.60 -1.43 -9.27
CA VAL A 771 -32.38 -0.69 -8.92
C VAL A 771 -32.38 0.62 -9.71
N ARG A 772 -32.10 1.73 -9.01
CA ARG A 772 -32.07 3.07 -9.60
C ARG A 772 -30.65 3.63 -9.65
N GLN A 773 -29.84 3.34 -8.64
CA GLN A 773 -28.44 3.78 -8.57
C GLN A 773 -27.67 2.84 -7.65
N LEU A 774 -26.36 2.76 -7.85
CA LEU A 774 -25.45 2.10 -6.92
C LEU A 774 -24.12 2.86 -6.90
N ALA A 775 -23.33 2.65 -5.86
CA ALA A 775 -22.00 3.22 -5.73
C ALA A 775 -21.12 2.36 -4.83
N PHE A 776 -19.84 2.25 -5.18
CA PHE A 776 -18.84 1.69 -4.29
C PHE A 776 -18.54 2.65 -3.13
N PHE A 777 -18.28 2.08 -1.95
CA PHE A 777 -18.13 2.84 -0.72
C PHE A 777 -17.17 2.11 0.25
N ASP A 778 -16.28 2.84 0.91
CA ASP A 778 -15.41 2.26 1.95
C ASP A 778 -16.02 2.54 3.34
N HIS A 779 -16.78 1.59 3.89
CA HIS A 779 -17.37 1.72 5.24
C HIS A 779 -16.37 1.38 6.35
N ARG A 780 -15.31 0.61 6.06
CA ARG A 780 -14.54 -0.15 7.08
C ARG A 780 -13.09 0.30 7.25
N GLU A 781 -12.86 1.61 7.21
CA GLU A 781 -11.52 2.20 7.40
C GLU A 781 -10.76 1.82 8.68
N LYS A 782 -11.42 1.24 9.71
CA LYS A 782 -10.78 0.85 11.00
C LYS A 782 -11.09 -0.56 11.52
N ALA A 783 -11.78 -1.42 10.76
CA ALA A 783 -12.18 -2.74 11.23
C ALA A 783 -11.11 -3.82 10.95
N SER A 784 -10.46 -4.30 12.02
CA SER A 784 -9.35 -5.29 12.15
C SER A 784 -9.21 -6.47 11.17
N HIS A 785 -10.15 -6.76 10.28
CA HIS A 785 -10.10 -7.95 9.41
C HIS A 785 -10.30 -7.65 7.91
N TRP A 786 -10.79 -6.47 7.50
CA TRP A 786 -11.13 -6.16 6.09
C TRP A 786 -11.01 -4.65 5.82
N PHE A 787 -9.79 -4.11 5.86
CA PHE A 787 -9.53 -2.70 5.50
C PHE A 787 -9.35 -2.58 3.99
N GLY A 788 -9.74 -1.44 3.40
CA GLY A 788 -9.53 -1.16 1.96
C GLY A 788 -10.47 -1.92 1.02
N THR A 789 -11.43 -2.68 1.57
CA THR A 789 -12.42 -3.41 0.78
C THR A 789 -13.57 -2.49 0.39
N LEU A 790 -13.99 -2.50 -0.87
CA LEU A 790 -15.11 -1.71 -1.34
C LEU A 790 -16.44 -2.39 -1.02
N ASP A 791 -17.26 -1.73 -0.21
CA ASP A 791 -18.66 -2.10 0.02
C ASP A 791 -19.55 -1.45 -1.05
N ILE A 792 -20.84 -1.79 -1.07
CA ILE A 792 -21.76 -1.27 -2.10
C ILE A 792 -23.03 -0.69 -1.51
N PHE A 793 -23.30 0.56 -1.86
CA PHE A 793 -24.59 1.18 -1.69
C PHE A 793 -25.48 0.88 -2.88
N VAL A 794 -26.74 0.55 -2.61
CA VAL A 794 -27.76 0.32 -3.63
C VAL A 794 -29.00 1.12 -3.29
N MET A 795 -29.38 2.00 -4.21
CA MET A 795 -30.67 2.69 -4.18
C MET A 795 -31.65 1.94 -5.05
N SER A 796 -32.73 1.46 -4.44
CA SER A 796 -33.86 0.84 -5.14
C SER A 796 -35.10 1.72 -5.07
N LEU A 797 -35.99 1.52 -6.02
CA LEU A 797 -37.27 2.22 -6.12
C LEU A 797 -38.38 1.20 -6.30
N ASN A 798 -39.38 1.26 -5.42
CA ASN A 798 -40.60 0.48 -5.56
C ASN A 798 -41.63 1.31 -6.33
N GLU A 799 -41.95 0.91 -7.57
CA GLU A 799 -42.85 1.65 -8.46
C GLU A 799 -44.27 1.79 -7.88
N ALA A 800 -44.74 0.82 -7.10
CA ALA A 800 -46.08 0.86 -6.51
C ALA A 800 -46.20 1.89 -5.36
N LEU A 801 -45.08 2.23 -4.72
CA LEU A 801 -45.03 3.13 -3.56
C LEU A 801 -44.38 4.48 -3.87
N ASP A 802 -43.71 4.62 -5.02
CA ASP A 802 -42.87 5.75 -5.43
C ASP A 802 -41.94 6.24 -4.29
N LYS A 803 -41.39 5.29 -3.54
CA LYS A 803 -40.52 5.55 -2.38
C LYS A 803 -39.14 4.95 -2.62
N PRO A 804 -38.08 5.79 -2.72
CA PRO A 804 -36.72 5.29 -2.83
C PRO A 804 -36.26 4.69 -1.51
N THR A 805 -35.42 3.66 -1.58
CA THR A 805 -34.82 3.00 -0.43
C THR A 805 -33.33 2.84 -0.68
N VAL A 806 -32.51 3.26 0.28
CA VAL A 806 -31.05 3.12 0.23
C VAL A 806 -30.63 1.97 1.14
N SER A 807 -29.84 1.03 0.63
CA SER A 807 -29.29 -0.08 1.39
C SER A 807 -27.77 -0.14 1.24
N LEU A 808 -27.06 -0.40 2.35
CA LEU A 808 -25.61 -0.67 2.35
C LEU A 808 -25.38 -2.17 2.50
N PHE A 809 -24.63 -2.75 1.57
CA PHE A 809 -24.18 -4.14 1.63
C PHE A 809 -22.67 -4.18 1.86
N LEU A 810 -22.27 -4.85 2.94
CA LEU A 810 -20.86 -5.01 3.28
C LEU A 810 -20.30 -6.27 2.65
N GLN A 811 -19.20 -6.14 1.93
CA GLN A 811 -18.48 -7.25 1.32
C GLN A 811 -17.65 -8.00 2.37
N GLN A 812 -17.53 -9.32 2.15
CA GLN A 812 -16.68 -10.21 2.90
C GLN A 812 -15.86 -11.02 1.90
N LEU A 813 -14.62 -10.62 1.66
CA LEU A 813 -13.68 -11.35 0.81
C LEU A 813 -13.29 -12.68 1.46
N VAL A 814 -12.92 -13.66 0.63
CA VAL A 814 -12.46 -14.98 1.10
C VAL A 814 -10.95 -14.97 1.36
N ASN A 815 -10.22 -14.21 0.54
CA ASN A 815 -8.76 -14.13 0.58
C ASN A 815 -8.32 -12.75 1.07
N ASP A 816 -7.15 -12.73 1.72
CA ASP A 816 -6.47 -11.48 2.12
C ASP A 816 -5.69 -10.98 0.88
N PHE A 817 -6.17 -9.90 0.23
CA PHE A 817 -5.49 -9.23 -0.88
C PHE A 817 -4.78 -7.96 -0.39
N TYR A 818 -3.71 -7.56 -1.07
CA TYR A 818 -2.97 -6.35 -0.76
C TYR A 818 -3.55 -5.15 -1.50
N PHE A 819 -3.52 -3.99 -0.87
CA PHE A 819 -3.98 -2.74 -1.48
C PHE A 819 -3.15 -1.53 -1.03
N ILE A 820 -3.29 -0.42 -1.74
CA ILE A 820 -2.92 0.91 -1.29
C ILE A 820 -4.12 1.83 -1.47
N LYS A 821 -4.48 2.57 -0.42
CA LYS A 821 -5.48 3.63 -0.51
C LYS A 821 -4.79 4.99 -0.55
N VAL A 822 -5.08 5.80 -1.56
CA VAL A 822 -4.45 7.10 -1.78
C VAL A 822 -5.48 8.21 -1.64
N THR A 823 -5.22 9.14 -0.73
CA THR A 823 -6.04 10.35 -0.54
C THR A 823 -5.14 11.58 -0.68
N VAL A 824 -5.54 12.51 -1.54
CA VAL A 824 -4.80 13.74 -1.78
C VAL A 824 -5.62 14.91 -1.23
N LEU A 825 -5.01 15.71 -0.34
CA LEU A 825 -5.66 16.87 0.27
C LEU A 825 -5.58 18.08 -0.66
N ASN A 826 -6.43 19.10 -0.44
CA ASN A 826 -6.40 20.34 -1.22
C ASN A 826 -5.09 21.14 -1.07
N GLY A 827 -4.31 20.93 0.00
CA GLY A 827 -3.01 21.60 0.19
C GLY A 827 -3.08 23.10 0.46
N LEU A 828 -4.22 23.65 0.89
CA LEU A 828 -4.34 25.09 1.22
C LEU A 828 -3.72 25.46 2.57
N CYS A 829 -3.50 24.47 3.45
CA CYS A 829 -2.91 24.66 4.77
C CYS A 829 -1.69 23.74 5.01
N SER A 830 -0.66 24.28 5.69
CA SER A 830 0.63 23.58 5.86
C SER A 830 0.62 22.45 6.88
N GLY A 831 -0.38 22.40 7.74
CA GLY A 831 -0.39 21.52 8.90
C GLY A 831 -1.70 21.65 9.68
N PRO A 832 -2.04 20.65 10.53
CA PRO A 832 -3.34 20.60 11.20
C PRO A 832 -3.67 21.88 11.96
N GLN A 833 -2.72 22.45 12.72
CA GLN A 833 -2.90 23.67 13.51
C GLN A 833 -3.18 24.94 12.68
N LYS A 834 -2.87 24.92 11.38
CA LYS A 834 -3.11 26.04 10.46
C LYS A 834 -4.33 25.82 9.57
N CYS A 835 -4.95 24.65 9.65
CA CYS A 835 -6.21 24.35 8.99
C CYS A 835 -7.36 24.65 9.97
N PRO A 836 -8.60 24.81 9.48
CA PRO A 836 -9.77 24.91 10.34
C PRO A 836 -9.88 23.75 11.32
N ASP A 837 -10.46 24.02 12.49
CA ASP A 837 -10.67 23.03 13.56
C ASP A 837 -9.40 22.29 14.03
N ASN A 838 -8.22 22.83 13.72
CA ASN A 838 -6.91 22.24 14.02
C ASN A 838 -6.70 20.83 13.42
N ARG A 839 -7.32 20.53 12.28
CA ARG A 839 -7.27 19.22 11.61
C ARG A 839 -7.08 19.38 10.10
N PHE A 840 -6.46 18.39 9.47
CA PHE A 840 -6.43 18.35 8.00
C PHE A 840 -7.83 18.06 7.43
N PRO A 841 -8.15 18.54 6.23
CA PRO A 841 -9.44 18.30 5.55
C PRO A 841 -9.47 16.89 4.95
N TYR A 842 -9.41 15.87 5.79
CA TYR A 842 -9.56 14.48 5.36
C TYR A 842 -10.91 14.30 4.67
N GLY A 843 -10.95 13.56 3.56
CA GLY A 843 -12.18 13.25 2.82
C GLY A 843 -12.90 14.42 2.15
N LEU A 844 -12.23 15.57 1.96
CA LEU A 844 -12.70 16.67 1.12
C LEU A 844 -12.45 16.34 -0.36
N PRO A 845 -13.48 16.25 -1.22
CA PRO A 845 -13.27 16.02 -2.66
C PRO A 845 -12.58 17.20 -3.32
N VAL A 846 -11.51 16.92 -4.05
CA VAL A 846 -10.76 17.91 -4.85
C VAL A 846 -10.82 17.47 -6.31
N PRO A 847 -11.41 18.28 -7.21
CA PRO A 847 -11.54 17.91 -8.61
C PRO A 847 -10.22 17.81 -9.37
N GLY A 848 -10.09 16.83 -10.25
CA GLY A 848 -9.02 16.77 -11.25
C GLY A 848 -7.64 16.39 -10.71
N LEU A 849 -7.56 15.61 -9.62
CA LEU A 849 -6.27 15.09 -9.15
C LEU A 849 -5.98 13.73 -9.80
N SER A 850 -4.69 13.39 -9.97
CA SER A 850 -4.28 12.10 -10.52
C SER A 850 -3.26 11.39 -9.64
N SER A 851 -3.33 10.06 -9.65
CA SER A 851 -2.40 9.19 -8.94
C SER A 851 -2.08 7.97 -9.81
N SER A 852 -0.84 7.52 -9.77
CA SER A 852 -0.43 6.28 -10.44
C SER A 852 0.57 5.50 -9.60
N PHE A 853 0.58 4.19 -9.72
CA PHE A 853 1.58 3.35 -9.06
C PHE A 853 2.30 2.46 -10.05
N ILE A 854 3.51 2.06 -9.68
CA ILE A 854 4.34 1.11 -10.41
C ILE A 854 4.89 0.12 -9.38
N THR A 855 4.75 -1.17 -9.69
CA THR A 855 5.27 -2.26 -8.86
C THR A 855 5.68 -3.46 -9.73
N GLU A 856 6.52 -4.34 -9.20
CA GLU A 856 6.84 -5.62 -9.83
C GLU A 856 5.86 -6.71 -9.38
N GLY A 857 5.32 -7.48 -10.33
CA GLY A 857 4.41 -8.59 -10.05
C GLY A 857 5.12 -9.90 -9.78
N ALA A 858 4.35 -10.93 -9.42
CA ALA A 858 4.88 -12.27 -9.15
C ALA A 858 5.60 -12.92 -10.35
N SER A 859 5.30 -12.47 -11.58
CA SER A 859 5.96 -12.91 -12.82
C SER A 859 7.23 -12.12 -13.16
N GLY A 860 7.59 -11.10 -12.39
CA GLY A 860 8.65 -10.14 -12.70
C GLY A 860 8.26 -9.06 -13.72
N ALA A 861 7.02 -9.08 -14.21
CA ALA A 861 6.49 -8.02 -15.07
C ALA A 861 6.18 -6.77 -14.24
N LYS A 862 6.29 -5.59 -14.87
CA LYS A 862 5.83 -4.34 -14.25
C LYS A 862 4.30 -4.31 -14.27
N HIS A 863 3.71 -4.11 -13.11
CA HIS A 863 2.31 -3.75 -12.94
C HIS A 863 2.24 -2.24 -12.73
N VAL A 864 1.42 -1.59 -13.54
CA VAL A 864 1.17 -0.16 -13.49
C VAL A 864 -0.33 0.02 -13.34
N GLY A 865 -0.74 1.05 -12.62
CA GLY A 865 -2.12 1.48 -12.59
C GLY A 865 -2.20 2.98 -12.42
N ALA A 866 -3.14 3.61 -13.12
CA ALA A 866 -3.47 5.02 -12.99
C ALA A 866 -4.92 5.23 -12.54
N GLY A 867 -5.18 6.37 -11.90
CA GLY A 867 -6.51 6.74 -11.45
C GLY A 867 -6.67 8.22 -11.24
N LEU A 868 -7.92 8.68 -11.32
CA LEU A 868 -8.31 10.08 -11.21
C LEU A 868 -9.27 10.28 -10.02
N ILE A 869 -9.17 11.43 -9.35
CA ILE A 869 -10.00 11.80 -8.18
C ILE A 869 -10.86 13.02 -8.54
N GLY A 870 -12.13 12.99 -8.15
CA GLY A 870 -13.04 14.13 -8.30
C GLY A 870 -13.33 14.49 -9.75
N VAL A 871 -13.64 13.48 -10.55
CA VAL A 871 -13.76 13.61 -12.01
C VAL A 871 -15.15 14.09 -12.44
N GLN A 872 -16.20 13.81 -11.66
CA GLN A 872 -17.58 14.03 -12.10
C GLN A 872 -18.44 14.67 -11.00
N SER A 873 -19.37 15.52 -11.42
CA SER A 873 -20.36 16.16 -10.53
C SER A 873 -21.82 16.00 -10.97
N CYS A 874 -22.06 15.59 -12.23
CA CYS A 874 -23.43 15.35 -12.71
C CYS A 874 -24.06 14.17 -11.98
N CYS A 875 -25.39 14.18 -11.94
CA CYS A 875 -26.17 12.95 -11.84
C CYS A 875 -25.99 12.28 -10.48
N SER A 876 -25.76 13.11 -9.45
CA SER A 876 -25.32 12.69 -8.11
C SER A 876 -24.15 11.71 -8.22
N ALA A 877 -23.05 12.12 -8.86
CA ALA A 877 -21.85 11.30 -9.00
C ALA A 877 -21.27 10.96 -7.62
N LEU A 878 -21.40 9.69 -7.24
CA LEU A 878 -21.00 9.16 -5.93
C LEU A 878 -19.55 8.64 -5.98
N GLN A 879 -18.60 9.56 -6.18
CA GLN A 879 -17.16 9.24 -6.18
C GLN A 879 -16.58 9.38 -4.77
N LEU A 880 -15.63 8.51 -4.42
CA LEU A 880 -14.87 8.64 -3.18
C LEU A 880 -13.73 9.66 -3.37
N PRO A 881 -13.38 10.45 -2.34
CA PRO A 881 -12.23 11.37 -2.37
C PRO A 881 -10.88 10.66 -2.24
N SER A 882 -10.85 9.36 -2.54
CA SER A 882 -9.67 8.49 -2.45
C SER A 882 -9.75 7.40 -3.51
N ILE A 883 -8.60 6.95 -4.00
CA ILE A 883 -8.50 5.79 -4.89
C ILE A 883 -7.94 4.61 -4.09
N VAL A 884 -8.52 3.43 -4.30
CA VAL A 884 -7.96 2.17 -3.82
C VAL A 884 -7.36 1.44 -5.01
N PHE A 885 -6.06 1.18 -4.95
CA PHE A 885 -5.37 0.32 -5.89
C PHE A 885 -5.18 -1.06 -5.25
N GLY A 886 -5.77 -2.09 -5.84
CA GLY A 886 -5.44 -3.47 -5.53
C GLY A 886 -4.05 -3.82 -6.03
N LEU A 887 -3.38 -4.70 -5.31
CA LEU A 887 -2.05 -5.21 -5.66
C LEU A 887 -2.07 -6.73 -5.83
N GLY A 888 -3.26 -7.33 -5.74
CA GLY A 888 -3.44 -8.77 -5.75
C GLY A 888 -2.89 -9.46 -4.50
N PRO A 889 -2.74 -10.79 -4.56
CA PRO A 889 -2.41 -11.61 -3.39
C PRO A 889 -0.90 -11.65 -3.07
N PHE A 890 -0.06 -11.09 -3.96
CA PHE A 890 1.40 -11.16 -3.86
C PHE A 890 2.01 -9.77 -4.06
N ALA A 891 2.03 -8.96 -3.00
CA ALA A 891 2.75 -7.69 -2.99
C ALA A 891 3.55 -7.55 -1.70
N ASN A 892 4.88 -7.41 -1.83
CA ASN A 892 5.78 -7.20 -0.68
C ASN A 892 6.08 -5.72 -0.46
N TYR A 893 6.17 -4.96 -1.55
CA TYR A 893 6.39 -3.52 -1.58
C TYR A 893 5.83 -2.97 -2.90
N VAL A 894 5.61 -1.66 -2.96
CA VAL A 894 5.28 -0.94 -4.19
C VAL A 894 6.43 0.00 -4.51
N ASP A 895 7.02 -0.16 -5.70
CA ASP A 895 8.24 0.54 -6.10
C ASP A 895 8.09 2.05 -6.02
N ARG A 896 6.96 2.55 -6.56
CA ARG A 896 6.69 3.98 -6.63
C ARG A 896 5.19 4.26 -6.70
N LEU A 897 4.74 5.18 -5.85
CA LEU A 897 3.45 5.84 -5.95
C LEU A 897 3.67 7.30 -6.36
N ASN A 898 3.02 7.74 -7.44
CA ASN A 898 3.04 9.10 -7.93
C ASN A 898 1.71 9.78 -7.64
N VAL A 899 1.77 11.02 -7.17
CA VAL A 899 0.61 11.90 -7.02
C VAL A 899 0.90 13.20 -7.76
N ALA A 900 -0.03 13.63 -8.60
CA ALA A 900 0.04 14.90 -9.30
C ALA A 900 -1.17 15.78 -8.97
N ILE A 901 -0.91 17.08 -8.87
CA ILE A 901 -1.97 18.10 -8.86
C ILE A 901 -1.82 18.98 -10.12
N PRO A 902 -2.90 19.61 -10.59
CA PRO A 902 -2.85 20.48 -11.75
C PRO A 902 -1.77 21.59 -11.62
N PRO A 903 -0.89 21.75 -12.63
CA PRO A 903 0.18 22.75 -12.58
C PRO A 903 -0.31 24.16 -12.98
N VAL A 904 0.10 25.20 -12.25
CA VAL A 904 -0.20 26.61 -12.62
C VAL A 904 0.81 27.17 -13.66
N SER A 905 1.90 26.45 -13.93
CA SER A 905 2.96 26.88 -14.84
C SER A 905 3.62 25.67 -15.51
N ARG A 906 4.65 25.88 -16.34
CA ARG A 906 5.37 24.77 -17.02
C ARG A 906 6.10 23.81 -16.07
N LYS A 907 6.14 24.09 -14.76
CA LYS A 907 6.70 23.17 -13.77
C LYS A 907 5.63 22.17 -13.36
N SER A 908 5.87 20.89 -13.64
CA SER A 908 5.00 19.82 -13.17
C SER A 908 4.95 19.79 -11.65
N ARG A 909 3.76 19.55 -11.10
CA ARG A 909 3.53 19.41 -9.66
C ARG A 909 3.33 17.93 -9.32
N LEU A 910 4.42 17.17 -9.44
CA LEU A 910 4.47 15.72 -9.25
C LEU A 910 5.26 15.36 -7.99
N PHE A 911 4.68 14.50 -7.14
CA PHE A 911 5.33 13.97 -5.94
C PHE A 911 5.35 12.45 -5.98
N ALA A 912 6.55 11.88 -5.84
CA ALA A 912 6.77 10.43 -5.91
C ALA A 912 7.22 9.88 -4.56
N ILE A 913 6.53 8.84 -4.10
CA ILE A 913 6.82 8.11 -2.86
C ILE A 913 7.42 6.76 -3.26
N PRO A 914 8.71 6.53 -3.02
CA PRO A 914 9.35 5.25 -3.34
C PRO A 914 9.13 4.22 -2.24
N ALA A 915 9.16 2.93 -2.61
CA ALA A 915 9.20 1.78 -1.70
C ALA A 915 8.10 1.81 -0.61
N LEU A 916 6.84 1.87 -1.05
CA LEU A 916 5.69 1.90 -0.16
C LEU A 916 5.37 0.50 0.37
N VAL A 917 4.95 0.42 1.63
CA VAL A 917 4.48 -0.84 2.23
C VAL A 917 3.01 -1.08 1.84
N PRO A 918 2.63 -2.27 1.36
CA PRO A 918 1.24 -2.61 1.06
C PRO A 918 0.34 -2.56 2.31
N ASN A 919 -0.98 -2.59 2.12
CA ASN A 919 -1.99 -2.44 3.17
C ASN A 919 -1.83 -1.13 3.96
N SER A 920 -1.56 -0.07 3.21
CA SER A 920 -1.34 1.25 3.76
C SER A 920 -2.31 2.28 3.18
N GLU A 921 -2.73 3.18 4.05
CA GLU A 921 -3.49 4.36 3.66
C GLU A 921 -2.51 5.56 3.61
N VAL A 922 -2.39 6.13 2.42
CA VAL A 922 -1.46 7.21 2.10
C VAL A 922 -2.23 8.52 1.99
N PHE A 923 -1.90 9.47 2.86
CA PHE A 923 -2.39 10.85 2.74
C PHE A 923 -1.28 11.75 2.24
N VAL A 924 -1.50 12.42 1.11
CA VAL A 924 -0.57 13.41 0.56
C VAL A 924 -1.13 14.81 0.79
N ASN A 925 -0.37 15.66 1.48
CA ASN A 925 -0.69 17.08 1.60
C ASN A 925 0.21 17.89 0.66
N PRO A 926 -0.34 18.43 -0.45
CA PRO A 926 0.46 19.12 -1.46
C PRO A 926 0.77 20.58 -1.08
N TYR A 927 1.35 20.80 0.11
CA TYR A 927 1.72 22.15 0.58
C TYR A 927 3.25 22.34 0.61
N PRO A 928 3.78 23.46 0.10
CA PRO A 928 3.10 24.44 -0.75
C PRO A 928 2.94 23.89 -2.18
N HIS A 929 1.87 24.27 -2.89
CA HIS A 929 1.56 23.75 -4.24
C HIS A 929 2.72 23.94 -5.24
N ASP A 930 3.45 25.04 -5.13
CA ASP A 930 4.54 25.38 -6.08
C ASP A 930 5.84 24.60 -5.89
N ASN A 931 5.97 23.84 -4.80
CA ASN A 931 7.18 23.06 -4.52
C ASN A 931 6.84 21.62 -4.09
N PRO A 932 6.74 20.69 -5.05
CA PRO A 932 6.48 19.27 -4.78
C PRO A 932 7.47 18.62 -3.80
N ASN A 933 8.73 19.08 -3.77
CA ASN A 933 9.73 18.56 -2.84
C ASN A 933 9.43 18.91 -1.36
N GLY A 934 8.54 19.88 -1.12
CA GLY A 934 8.09 20.26 0.22
C GLY A 934 6.83 19.51 0.69
N TRP A 935 6.19 18.73 -0.19
CA TRP A 935 4.96 18.02 0.15
C TRP A 935 5.21 16.94 1.20
N THR A 936 4.19 16.69 2.01
CA THR A 936 4.28 15.69 3.08
C THR A 936 3.31 14.55 2.82
N ALA A 937 3.81 13.31 2.88
CA ALA A 937 2.98 12.12 2.94
C ALA A 937 2.92 11.55 4.35
N ARG A 938 1.74 11.10 4.76
CA ARG A 938 1.52 10.35 6.00
C ARG A 938 1.02 8.96 5.65
N LEU A 939 1.72 7.96 6.17
CA LEU A 939 1.36 6.55 5.99
C LEU A 939 0.68 6.04 7.25
N PHE A 940 -0.54 5.54 7.12
CA PHE A 940 -1.21 4.78 8.17
C PHE A 940 -1.13 3.31 7.82
N LEU A 941 -0.32 2.57 8.60
CA LEU A 941 -0.17 1.14 8.46
C LEU A 941 -1.27 0.41 9.22
N GLN A 942 -1.79 -0.65 8.64
CA GLN A 942 -2.63 -1.58 9.36
C GLN A 942 -1.82 -2.22 10.51
N PRO A 943 -2.32 -2.20 11.77
CA PRO A 943 -1.68 -2.93 12.84
C PRO A 943 -1.67 -4.42 12.52
N LEU A 944 -0.47 -5.00 12.35
CA LEU A 944 -0.21 -6.44 12.12
C LEU A 944 -0.68 -7.37 13.25
N TYR A 945 -1.40 -6.85 14.27
CA TYR A 945 -1.98 -7.64 15.37
C TYR A 945 -3.20 -8.43 14.89
N ASN A 946 -3.01 -9.28 13.90
CA ASN A 946 -3.95 -10.33 13.60
C ASN A 946 -3.90 -11.34 14.76
N MET A 947 -5.06 -11.78 15.26
CA MET A 947 -5.15 -12.88 16.22
C MET A 947 -4.41 -14.13 15.71
N LYS A 948 -4.24 -14.29 14.39
CA LYS A 948 -3.39 -15.30 13.75
C LYS A 948 -1.95 -15.29 14.31
N VAL A 949 -1.32 -14.14 14.50
CA VAL A 949 0.06 -14.05 15.07
C VAL A 949 0.07 -14.53 16.52
N LEU A 950 -0.94 -14.16 17.30
CA LEU A 950 -1.11 -14.65 18.67
C LEU A 950 -1.38 -16.16 18.71
N TYR A 951 -2.20 -16.69 17.80
CA TYR A 951 -2.43 -18.13 17.66
C TYR A 951 -1.15 -18.87 17.27
N ILE A 952 -0.36 -18.35 16.33
CA ILE A 952 0.94 -18.92 15.95
C ILE A 952 1.90 -18.89 17.14
N ALA A 953 1.95 -17.80 17.91
CA ALA A 953 2.78 -17.73 19.11
C ALA A 953 2.32 -18.74 20.18
N ILE A 954 1.00 -18.86 20.40
CA ILE A 954 0.43 -19.84 21.34
C ILE A 954 0.71 -21.27 20.88
N THR A 955 0.52 -21.59 19.60
CA THR A 955 0.80 -22.93 19.07
C THR A 955 2.28 -23.25 19.17
N LEU A 956 3.17 -22.30 18.87
CA LEU A 956 4.61 -22.45 19.04
C LEU A 956 4.97 -22.74 20.51
N ILE A 957 4.43 -21.96 21.46
CA ILE A 957 4.64 -22.20 22.89
C ILE A 957 4.15 -23.60 23.30
N CYS A 958 2.96 -24.00 22.85
CA CYS A 958 2.41 -25.34 23.12
C CYS A 958 3.33 -26.45 22.57
N VAL A 959 3.83 -26.31 21.34
CA VAL A 959 4.76 -27.27 20.73
C VAL A 959 6.07 -27.32 21.53
N CYS A 960 6.62 -26.18 21.94
CA CYS A 960 7.82 -26.13 22.79
C CYS A 960 7.61 -26.86 24.13
N VAL A 961 6.46 -26.67 24.78
CA VAL A 961 6.14 -27.36 26.05
C VAL A 961 6.04 -28.87 25.84
N VAL A 962 5.41 -29.33 24.76
CA VAL A 962 5.31 -30.76 24.43
C VAL A 962 6.71 -31.35 24.19
N LEU A 963 7.57 -30.66 23.43
CA LEU A 963 8.94 -31.11 23.19
C LEU A 963 9.75 -31.19 24.48
N ILE A 964 9.66 -30.19 25.37
CA ILE A 964 10.32 -30.22 26.68
C ILE A 964 9.85 -31.41 27.51
N ALA A 965 8.54 -31.71 27.50
CA ALA A 965 8.00 -32.86 28.21
C ALA A 965 8.54 -34.19 27.66
N ILE A 966 8.60 -34.34 26.32
CA ILE A 966 9.16 -35.53 25.66
C ILE A 966 10.65 -35.70 26.02
N ILE A 967 11.44 -34.63 25.91
CA ILE A 967 12.87 -34.63 26.26
C ILE A 967 13.06 -35.03 27.72
N THR A 968 12.26 -34.47 28.63
CA THR A 968 12.34 -34.78 30.07
C THR A 968 11.99 -36.24 30.35
N ILE A 969 10.97 -36.80 29.69
CA ILE A 969 10.60 -38.21 29.84
C ILE A 969 11.71 -39.12 29.32
N LEU A 970 12.26 -38.84 28.13
CA LEU A 970 13.36 -39.62 27.56
C LEU A 970 14.60 -39.58 28.45
N HIS A 971 14.96 -38.41 28.97
CA HIS A 971 16.09 -38.26 29.89
C HIS A 971 15.86 -39.00 31.22
N CYS A 972 14.63 -39.02 31.74
CA CYS A 972 14.29 -39.83 32.91
C CYS A 972 14.38 -41.34 32.65
N LEU A 973 14.03 -41.79 31.44
CA LEU A 973 14.16 -43.20 31.05
C LEU A 973 15.63 -43.60 30.90
N GLU A 974 16.43 -42.77 30.26
CA GLU A 974 17.89 -42.93 30.12
C GLU A 974 18.57 -43.03 31.50
N LEU A 975 18.30 -42.07 32.40
CA LEU A 975 18.83 -42.10 33.78
C LEU A 975 18.39 -43.35 34.57
N ARG A 976 17.26 -43.95 34.22
CA ARG A 976 16.78 -45.18 34.85
C ARG A 976 17.53 -46.40 34.31
N GLU A 977 17.81 -46.46 33.02
CA GLU A 977 18.62 -47.52 32.41
C GLU A 977 20.06 -47.47 32.91
N ASP A 978 20.69 -46.29 32.97
CA ASP A 978 22.03 -46.09 33.54
C ASP A 978 22.14 -46.61 34.99
N ARG A 979 21.11 -46.39 35.82
CA ARG A 979 21.07 -46.92 37.19
C ARG A 979 20.98 -48.44 37.22
N LEU A 980 20.23 -49.03 36.31
CA LEU A 980 20.11 -50.49 36.20
C LEU A 980 21.42 -51.12 35.70
N GLU A 981 22.11 -50.49 34.76
CA GLU A 981 23.44 -50.93 34.32
C GLU A 981 24.47 -50.87 35.45
N LYS A 982 24.55 -49.76 36.17
CA LYS A 982 25.44 -49.63 37.36
C LYS A 982 25.16 -50.70 38.42
N GLN A 983 23.90 -51.08 38.62
CA GLN A 983 23.55 -52.17 39.54
C GLN A 983 23.99 -53.54 39.02
N ARG A 984 23.88 -53.80 37.71
CA ARG A 984 24.38 -55.04 37.09
C ARG A 984 25.91 -55.13 37.14
N GLU A 985 26.61 -54.02 36.92
CA GLU A 985 28.08 -53.95 37.07
C GLU A 985 28.53 -54.15 38.52
N ALA A 986 27.85 -53.53 39.49
CA ALA A 986 28.12 -53.75 40.91
C ALA A 986 27.89 -55.21 41.33
N GLN A 987 26.90 -55.90 40.73
CA GLN A 987 26.68 -57.33 40.95
C GLN A 987 27.76 -58.20 40.30
N ARG A 988 28.31 -57.82 39.13
CA ARG A 988 29.46 -58.51 38.52
C ARG A 988 30.70 -58.46 39.42
N PHE A 989 31.01 -57.31 40.01
CA PHE A 989 32.12 -57.17 40.95
C PHE A 989 31.98 -58.03 42.21
N HIS A 990 30.76 -58.32 42.65
CA HIS A 990 30.52 -59.22 43.79
C HIS A 990 30.73 -60.70 43.45
N PHE A 991 30.66 -61.10 42.18
CA PHE A 991 30.91 -62.47 41.74
C PHE A 991 32.39 -62.74 41.39
N ASP A 992 33.16 -61.74 40.97
CA ASP A 992 34.61 -61.89 40.74
C ASP A 992 35.44 -61.88 42.04
N ALA A 993 34.82 -61.57 43.19
CA ALA A 993 35.45 -61.52 44.51
C ALA A 993 35.11 -62.73 45.43
N MET A 994 34.37 -63.72 44.91
CA MET A 994 34.17 -65.05 45.51
C MET A 994 34.90 -66.09 44.66
#